data_AF-A0AB33JEJ2-F1
#
_entry.id   AF-A0AB33JEJ2-F1
#
_cell.length_a   1.000
_cell.length_b   1.000
_cell.length_c   1.000
_cell.angle_alpha   90.00
_cell.angle_beta   90.00
_cell.angle_gamma   90.00
#
_symmetry.space_group_name_H-M   'P 1'
#
loop_
_entity.id
_entity.type
_entity.pdbx_description
1 polymer ?
#
loop_
_entity_poly.entity_id
_entity_poly.type
_entity_poly.pdbx_seq_one_letter_code
_entity_poly.pdbx_strand_id
1 'polypeptide(L)'
;MMKNKSVYIAALGLCFATYSVMEVQAQTRIVLDDVTLMHEMRATPSPADGDEITRRAVAFQWPLGVQLPVATGLDGLESDRPTPQKSFTYKIRYSRKPTFPDAETVEHTTKYPFYNTEKPLARGTWYWQYGYVEGRKVHWSNTLKLVMNPTADYFCPPSVQTLLSRMPDAHPRVLVLKADWEQLRARKALPEYRWYCKKADRVMQGEMQQIGNIRTARLKHLTNEMQVKAYLTRESRRIIDKEETDCNALIRAYLLTKQAAYAREAMKRILVMMDWDRNPNVKGDFNDATLLSLASTAYDSFYDLLSADEKVRLLDVIRTKARKMYQHYQNRLENHIADNHVWQMTLRILTMAAVSVYGEEPEAAEWLRYCYGVWLTRMPGLNADGAWHNGDSYFTVNTRTLIELPYFYSRVTGFDFFADPWYRANVYYTMYQQPPFSKSGGNGSSHQKKLKPAGARIGYLDALARLTVNTHAADYVRRTMRADSTILKGAFGGKSADLSWFRLLCHRELPVGDGLDRLPPSYIFPESGLASGMTDWHDYRQNAMWSFRSSPYGSTSHALANQNAWNTFYGGESLFYSSGHHVAFIDPHSVYCHRGTRAHNTILVNGMMQRIGTEGYGWMPRWYAGREVSYVLGDASNAYGEVVSELWKNRAAVSDVHFDEAHGWGKNHVKTYRRHLVSLGRTGIIFVYDELEADEPVEWSYLLHAVLQPITMEQRDRCVKISTSNTHGISDAYLFSSGSLTTDVTDRFFCQPVSWLRADEKGKMETYSNHWHFTAKTAKVRQYRFAAIVDTHAKTAMPRPMKQEADGTWQIGEWRIKFALDGQEPGAFCVYTRDMRTKVEYQGGATTVNDDGQQTLLTDVLPKLEI
;
A
#
# COMPACT_ATOMS: atom_id res chain seq x y z
N MET A 1 -67.16 -45.59 54.42
CA MET A 1 -66.97 -44.12 54.55
C MET A 1 -66.71 -43.60 53.14
N MET A 2 -67.59 -42.81 52.52
CA MET A 2 -67.70 -41.33 52.61
C MET A 2 -66.37 -40.61 52.33
N LYS A 3 -66.25 -39.56 51.49
CA LYS A 3 -67.14 -38.85 50.53
C LYS A 3 -66.16 -38.07 49.60
N ASN A 4 -66.20 -38.18 48.26
CA ASN A 4 -67.08 -37.50 47.28
C ASN A 4 -66.58 -36.10 46.82
N LYS A 5 -66.78 -35.78 45.51
CA LYS A 5 -66.42 -34.55 44.74
C LYS A 5 -64.93 -34.40 44.37
N SER A 6 -64.48 -33.86 43.22
CA SER A 6 -65.05 -33.43 41.92
C SER A 6 -63.87 -33.03 40.98
N VAL A 7 -63.91 -32.95 39.63
CA VAL A 7 -64.85 -33.38 38.56
C VAL A 7 -64.09 -33.45 37.20
N TYR A 8 -64.30 -34.54 36.43
CA TYR A 8 -64.13 -34.82 34.98
C TYR A 8 -62.94 -34.39 34.08
N ILE A 9 -62.72 -35.26 33.08
CA ILE A 9 -61.68 -35.32 32.03
C ILE A 9 -62.34 -35.18 30.64
N ALA A 10 -61.73 -34.43 29.71
CA ALA A 10 -61.70 -34.66 28.23
C ALA A 10 -60.85 -33.52 27.60
N ALA A 11 -59.76 -33.72 26.85
CA ALA A 11 -59.51 -34.53 25.64
C ALA A 11 -59.84 -33.78 24.31
N LEU A 12 -58.75 -33.33 23.66
CA LEU A 12 -58.56 -32.94 22.24
C LEU A 12 -59.53 -31.96 21.55
N GLY A 13 -58.99 -30.77 21.25
CA GLY A 13 -59.25 -30.05 20.01
C GLY A 13 -57.92 -29.63 19.38
N LEU A 14 -57.66 -29.99 18.12
CA LEU A 14 -56.44 -29.58 17.40
C LEU A 14 -56.50 -28.08 17.05
N CYS A 15 -55.50 -27.33 17.51
CA CYS A 15 -55.09 -26.08 16.86
C CYS A 15 -53.62 -26.20 16.47
N PHE A 16 -53.34 -26.24 15.16
CA PHE A 16 -51.99 -26.07 14.63
C PHE A 16 -51.56 -24.62 14.89
N ALA A 17 -50.90 -24.37 16.02
CA ALA A 17 -50.17 -23.13 16.23
C ALA A 17 -48.90 -23.20 15.38
N THR A 18 -48.92 -22.55 14.21
CA THR A 18 -47.71 -22.24 13.45
C THR A 18 -46.80 -21.40 14.33
N TYR A 19 -45.73 -21.99 14.87
CA TYR A 19 -44.63 -21.22 15.42
C TYR A 19 -43.97 -20.46 14.28
N SER A 20 -44.41 -19.23 14.07
CA SER A 20 -43.70 -18.22 13.29
C SER A 20 -42.37 -17.98 13.98
N VAL A 21 -41.33 -18.69 13.52
CA VAL A 21 -39.95 -18.33 13.78
C VAL A 21 -39.78 -16.93 13.20
N MET A 22 -39.69 -15.92 14.08
CA MET A 22 -39.17 -14.63 13.66
C MET A 22 -37.70 -14.84 13.36
N GLU A 23 -37.38 -15.11 12.09
CA GLU A 23 -36.03 -14.95 11.59
C GLU A 23 -35.61 -13.51 11.90
N VAL A 24 -34.60 -13.37 12.75
CA VAL A 24 -33.87 -12.12 12.84
C VAL A 24 -33.18 -11.95 11.49
N GLN A 25 -33.81 -11.17 10.60
CA GLN A 25 -33.21 -10.78 9.33
C GLN A 25 -31.91 -10.03 9.64
N ALA A 26 -30.80 -10.75 9.59
CA ALA A 26 -29.47 -10.17 9.65
C ALA A 26 -29.37 -9.12 8.53
N GLN A 27 -28.99 -7.90 8.88
CA GLN A 27 -28.99 -6.78 7.96
C GLN A 27 -27.96 -7.03 6.85
N THR A 28 -28.42 -7.52 5.68
CA THR A 28 -27.55 -8.03 4.61
C THR A 28 -26.71 -6.95 3.94
N ARG A 29 -27.13 -5.68 4.06
CA ARG A 29 -26.46 -4.48 3.55
C ARG A 29 -26.13 -3.53 4.70
N ILE A 30 -24.85 -3.22 4.86
CA ILE A 30 -24.36 -2.18 5.76
C ILE A 30 -24.28 -0.85 4.99
N VAL A 31 -24.66 0.24 5.63
CA VAL A 31 -24.49 1.61 5.14
C VAL A 31 -23.63 2.33 6.18
N LEU A 32 -22.65 3.09 5.71
CA LEU A 32 -21.73 3.86 6.54
C LEU A 32 -22.12 5.34 6.51
N ASP A 33 -21.99 6.02 7.64
CA ASP A 33 -22.17 7.47 7.80
C ASP A 33 -20.88 8.19 8.26
N ASP A 34 -19.83 7.43 8.60
CA ASP A 34 -18.51 7.95 8.95
C ASP A 34 -17.92 8.85 7.84
N VAL A 35 -17.37 10.01 8.25
CA VAL A 35 -16.66 10.95 7.34
C VAL A 35 -15.36 10.35 6.79
N THR A 36 -14.73 9.43 7.53
CA THR A 36 -13.55 8.68 7.09
C THR A 36 -13.47 7.33 7.81
N LEU A 37 -12.94 6.31 7.14
CA LEU A 37 -12.68 4.99 7.74
C LEU A 37 -11.25 4.83 8.28
N MET A 38 -10.32 5.68 7.87
CA MET A 38 -8.95 5.71 8.37
C MET A 38 -8.54 7.13 8.71
N HIS A 39 -7.76 7.34 9.77
CA HIS A 39 -7.39 8.69 10.22
C HIS A 39 -5.93 9.04 9.91
N GLU A 40 -5.71 10.20 9.28
CA GLU A 40 -4.36 10.77 9.03
C GLU A 40 -3.50 10.82 10.32
N MET A 41 -4.15 11.09 11.46
CA MET A 41 -3.61 10.96 12.81
C MET A 41 -4.57 10.14 13.68
N ARG A 42 -4.06 9.14 14.41
CA ARG A 42 -4.82 8.16 15.20
C ARG A 42 -5.89 8.81 16.08
N ALA A 43 -7.16 8.47 15.83
CA ALA A 43 -8.31 8.92 16.63
C ALA A 43 -8.78 7.90 17.67
N THR A 44 -8.46 6.61 17.50
CA THR A 44 -8.92 5.50 18.34
C THR A 44 -7.76 4.68 18.94
N PRO A 45 -7.93 4.07 20.12
CA PRO A 45 -6.95 3.16 20.70
C PRO A 45 -6.92 1.82 19.95
N SER A 46 -5.76 1.15 20.01
CA SER A 46 -5.56 -0.22 19.53
C SER A 46 -4.87 -1.03 20.64
N PRO A 47 -5.33 -2.25 20.98
CA PRO A 47 -6.57 -2.89 20.52
C PRO A 47 -7.83 -2.09 20.90
N ALA A 48 -8.86 -2.15 20.07
CA ALA A 48 -10.16 -1.53 20.35
C ALA A 48 -10.87 -2.23 21.53
N ASP A 49 -11.93 -1.62 22.06
CA ASP A 49 -12.69 -2.24 23.15
C ASP A 49 -13.40 -3.50 22.67
N GLY A 50 -13.12 -4.62 23.33
CA GLY A 50 -13.64 -5.95 22.99
C GLY A 50 -12.79 -6.75 22.00
N ASP A 51 -11.68 -6.20 21.47
CA ASP A 51 -10.87 -6.88 20.45
C ASP A 51 -10.34 -8.25 20.88
N GLU A 52 -10.39 -9.21 19.95
CA GLU A 52 -9.80 -10.53 20.11
C GLU A 52 -8.44 -10.64 19.39
N ILE A 53 -7.38 -10.83 20.17
CA ILE A 53 -6.00 -10.88 19.70
C ILE A 53 -5.54 -12.33 19.56
N THR A 54 -5.34 -12.74 18.30
CA THR A 54 -5.15 -14.15 17.92
C THR A 54 -3.80 -14.46 17.27
N ARG A 55 -3.23 -13.54 16.48
CA ARG A 55 -2.06 -13.82 15.60
C ARG A 55 -0.78 -13.05 15.92
N ARG A 56 -0.83 -11.97 16.70
CA ARG A 56 0.30 -11.04 16.93
C ARG A 56 0.37 -10.59 18.38
N ALA A 57 1.58 -10.32 18.88
CA ALA A 57 1.81 -9.67 20.16
C ALA A 57 0.94 -8.42 20.32
N VAL A 58 0.42 -8.19 21.53
CA VAL A 58 -0.29 -6.94 21.83
C VAL A 58 0.71 -5.80 21.84
N ALA A 59 0.52 -4.88 20.91
CA ALA A 59 1.05 -3.54 20.98
C ALA A 59 -0.08 -2.59 21.30
N PHE A 60 -0.03 -1.95 22.46
CA PHE A 60 -0.98 -0.92 22.83
C PHE A 60 -0.62 0.38 22.11
N GLN A 61 -1.61 1.05 21.52
CA GLN A 61 -1.51 2.36 20.87
C GLN A 61 -2.70 3.21 21.30
N TRP A 62 -2.52 4.52 21.40
CA TRP A 62 -3.62 5.44 21.69
C TRP A 62 -3.44 6.79 21.00
N PRO A 63 -4.49 7.62 20.89
CA PRO A 63 -4.36 8.97 20.34
C PRO A 63 -3.36 9.86 21.10
N LEU A 64 -2.95 10.96 20.47
CA LEU A 64 -2.29 12.04 21.20
C LEU A 64 -3.32 12.75 22.08
N GLY A 65 -2.93 13.18 23.28
CA GLY A 65 -3.79 13.94 24.19
C GLY A 65 -4.05 15.39 23.74
N VAL A 66 -3.45 15.80 22.62
CA VAL A 66 -3.62 17.12 22.00
C VAL A 66 -3.73 16.94 20.49
N GLN A 67 -4.53 17.79 19.84
CA GLN A 67 -4.48 17.92 18.38
C GLN A 67 -3.21 18.69 18.00
N LEU A 68 -2.39 18.10 17.13
CA LEU A 68 -1.30 18.82 16.48
C LEU A 68 -1.85 19.61 15.28
N PRO A 69 -1.34 20.82 14.99
CA PRO A 69 -1.70 21.54 13.77
C PRO A 69 -1.48 20.69 12.51
N VAL A 70 -2.33 20.84 11.50
CA VAL A 70 -2.19 20.08 10.24
C VAL A 70 -1.41 20.92 9.24
N ALA A 71 -0.12 20.64 9.07
CA ALA A 71 0.74 21.30 8.08
C ALA A 71 0.66 20.63 6.70
N THR A 72 1.25 21.28 5.68
CA THR A 72 1.35 20.73 4.31
C THR A 72 2.00 19.34 4.27
N GLY A 73 2.97 19.09 5.17
CA GLY A 73 3.74 17.85 5.24
C GLY A 73 4.60 17.56 4.01
N LEU A 74 4.80 18.56 3.13
CA LEU A 74 5.60 18.41 1.91
C LEU A 74 7.11 18.40 2.25
N ASP A 75 7.91 17.81 1.36
CA ASP A 75 9.37 17.78 1.44
C ASP A 75 9.96 19.09 0.88
N GLY A 76 10.97 19.66 1.53
CA GLY A 76 11.46 21.02 1.26
C GLY A 76 10.62 22.16 1.87
N LEU A 77 9.51 21.84 2.55
CA LEU A 77 8.66 22.77 3.33
C LEU A 77 8.67 22.39 4.83
N GLU A 78 9.85 22.06 5.35
CA GLU A 78 10.01 21.52 6.71
C GLU A 78 9.70 22.53 7.82
N SER A 79 9.84 23.84 7.54
CA SER A 79 9.48 24.95 8.44
C SER A 79 8.04 24.90 8.94
N ASP A 80 7.16 24.31 8.14
CA ASP A 80 5.71 24.36 8.37
C ASP A 80 5.27 23.19 9.26
N ARG A 81 6.12 22.17 9.45
CA ARG A 81 5.77 20.95 10.21
C ARG A 81 5.67 21.29 11.71
N PRO A 82 4.57 20.96 12.39
CA PRO A 82 4.40 21.32 13.79
C PRO A 82 5.32 20.46 14.65
N THR A 83 6.23 21.11 15.36
CA THR A 83 7.01 20.46 16.42
C THR A 83 6.24 20.58 17.73
N PRO A 84 5.99 19.48 18.47
CA PRO A 84 5.34 19.58 19.78
C PRO A 84 6.18 20.43 20.74
N GLN A 85 5.62 21.55 21.21
CA GLN A 85 6.33 22.48 22.11
C GLN A 85 6.49 21.94 23.55
N LYS A 86 5.83 20.83 23.89
CA LYS A 86 5.90 20.18 25.20
C LYS A 86 6.42 18.76 25.06
N SER A 87 7.25 18.33 26.01
CA SER A 87 7.53 16.90 26.21
C SER A 87 6.25 16.23 26.74
N PHE A 88 5.80 15.18 26.05
CA PHE A 88 4.67 14.38 26.52
C PHE A 88 5.13 13.32 27.50
N THR A 89 4.25 12.97 28.43
CA THR A 89 4.39 11.80 29.29
C THR A 89 3.03 11.14 29.40
N TYR A 90 3.01 9.83 29.18
CA TYR A 90 1.83 8.99 29.25
C TYR A 90 2.06 7.90 30.29
N LYS A 91 0.95 7.36 30.80
CA LYS A 91 0.96 6.07 31.49
C LYS A 91 0.08 5.07 30.74
N ILE A 92 0.39 3.79 30.93
CA ILE A 92 -0.49 2.67 30.62
C ILE A 92 -0.59 1.79 31.86
N ARG A 93 -1.78 1.24 32.12
CA ARG A 93 -1.95 0.13 33.06
C ARG A 93 -2.81 -0.98 32.47
N TYR A 94 -2.46 -2.23 32.76
CA TYR A 94 -3.23 -3.41 32.32
C TYR A 94 -3.26 -4.49 33.40
N SER A 95 -4.40 -5.20 33.48
CA SER A 95 -4.68 -6.20 34.52
C SER A 95 -5.68 -7.25 34.04
N ARG A 96 -5.83 -8.33 34.81
CA ARG A 96 -6.90 -9.32 34.66
C ARG A 96 -8.25 -8.85 35.20
N LYS A 97 -8.28 -7.78 36.01
CA LYS A 97 -9.48 -7.25 36.66
C LYS A 97 -9.72 -5.79 36.25
N PRO A 98 -10.97 -5.36 35.99
CA PRO A 98 -11.28 -3.99 35.57
C PRO A 98 -11.08 -2.95 36.67
N THR A 99 -10.87 -3.38 37.92
CA THR A 99 -10.59 -2.52 39.07
C THR A 99 -9.11 -2.17 39.23
N PHE A 100 -8.21 -2.77 38.44
CA PHE A 100 -6.76 -2.57 38.49
C PHE A 100 -6.15 -2.66 39.91
N PRO A 101 -6.28 -3.80 40.62
CA PRO A 101 -5.64 -3.97 41.92
C PRO A 101 -4.12 -4.11 41.77
N ASP A 102 -3.36 -3.48 42.66
CA ASP A 102 -1.89 -3.35 42.56
C ASP A 102 -1.16 -4.69 42.34
N ALA A 103 -1.60 -5.76 43.01
CA ALA A 103 -0.98 -7.08 42.92
C ALA A 103 -1.15 -7.79 41.57
N GLU A 104 -2.09 -7.37 40.72
CA GLU A 104 -2.37 -7.96 39.40
C GLU A 104 -2.28 -6.91 38.26
N THR A 105 -1.74 -5.73 38.54
CA THR A 105 -1.70 -4.62 37.59
C THR A 105 -0.26 -4.29 37.21
N VAL A 106 0.04 -4.29 35.91
CA VAL A 106 1.28 -3.72 35.40
C VAL A 106 0.99 -2.27 35.00
N GLU A 107 1.68 -1.32 35.62
CA GLU A 107 1.69 0.09 35.22
C GLU A 107 3.06 0.45 34.63
N HIS A 108 3.07 1.27 33.57
CA HIS A 108 4.28 1.75 32.92
C HIS A 108 4.14 3.23 32.49
N THR A 109 5.24 3.99 32.59
CA THR A 109 5.32 5.39 32.15
C THR A 109 6.14 5.47 30.85
N THR A 110 5.63 6.14 29.82
CA THR A 110 6.26 6.23 28.48
C THR A 110 6.19 7.66 27.93
N LYS A 111 7.10 7.99 27.00
CA LYS A 111 7.17 9.28 26.27
C LYS A 111 6.37 9.27 24.97
N TYR A 112 5.84 8.11 24.58
CA TYR A 112 5.18 7.86 23.30
C TYR A 112 3.78 7.28 23.56
N PRO A 113 2.79 7.53 22.70
CA PRO A 113 1.45 6.99 22.85
C PRO A 113 1.34 5.51 22.39
N PHE A 114 2.34 4.70 22.70
CA PHE A 114 2.34 3.25 22.49
C PHE A 114 3.13 2.52 23.59
N TYR A 115 2.83 1.23 23.76
CA TYR A 115 3.56 0.33 24.65
C TYR A 115 3.53 -1.12 24.15
N ASN A 116 4.70 -1.75 24.05
CA ASN A 116 4.85 -3.17 23.76
C ASN A 116 5.16 -3.92 25.08
N THR A 117 4.45 -5.01 25.34
CA THR A 117 4.58 -5.75 26.61
C THR A 117 5.94 -6.46 26.74
N GLU A 118 6.65 -6.28 27.86
CA GLU A 118 7.92 -6.98 28.14
C GLU A 118 7.78 -8.51 28.24
N LYS A 119 6.58 -9.01 28.56
CA LYS A 119 6.22 -10.43 28.57
C LYS A 119 4.90 -10.65 27.81
N PRO A 120 4.73 -11.77 27.10
CA PRO A 120 3.48 -12.05 26.38
C PRO A 120 2.28 -12.13 27.34
N LEU A 121 1.14 -11.58 26.96
CA LEU A 121 -0.09 -11.67 27.75
C LEU A 121 -0.67 -13.09 27.70
N ALA A 122 -1.05 -13.63 28.86
CA ALA A 122 -1.67 -14.94 28.96
C ALA A 122 -3.09 -14.98 28.35
N ARG A 123 -3.48 -16.14 27.79
CA ARG A 123 -4.82 -16.41 27.23
C ARG A 123 -5.96 -15.96 28.16
N GLY A 124 -7.06 -15.46 27.61
CA GLY A 124 -8.24 -14.96 28.32
C GLY A 124 -8.36 -13.44 28.33
N THR A 125 -9.33 -12.91 29.07
CA THR A 125 -9.62 -11.47 29.12
C THR A 125 -8.52 -10.67 29.84
N TRP A 126 -8.28 -9.46 29.35
CA TRP A 126 -7.50 -8.41 29.99
C TRP A 126 -8.27 -7.08 29.92
N TYR A 127 -7.98 -6.21 30.87
CA TYR A 127 -8.47 -4.84 30.94
C TYR A 127 -7.28 -3.89 30.91
N TRP A 128 -7.41 -2.75 30.24
CA TRP A 128 -6.33 -1.78 30.11
C TRP A 128 -6.85 -0.34 30.05
N GLN A 129 -5.98 0.59 30.43
CA GLN A 129 -6.19 2.04 30.32
C GLN A 129 -4.88 2.70 29.93
N TYR A 130 -4.95 3.72 29.08
CA TYR A 130 -3.88 4.68 28.87
C TYR A 130 -4.23 5.99 29.57
N GLY A 131 -3.24 6.84 29.86
CA GLY A 131 -3.50 8.10 30.55
C GLY A 131 -2.47 9.18 30.24
N TYR A 132 -2.93 10.43 30.22
CA TYR A 132 -2.11 11.61 29.95
C TYR A 132 -1.62 12.21 31.27
N VAL A 133 -0.32 12.47 31.39
CA VAL A 133 0.28 12.99 32.63
C VAL A 133 0.38 14.51 32.59
N GLU A 134 -0.33 15.18 33.50
CA GLU A 134 -0.30 16.63 33.67
C GLU A 134 0.21 17.00 35.06
N GLY A 135 1.50 17.37 35.13
CA GLY A 135 2.19 17.63 36.39
C GLY A 135 2.27 16.37 37.26
N ARG A 136 1.43 16.30 38.30
CA ARG A 136 1.28 15.11 39.17
C ARG A 136 -0.02 14.33 38.94
N LYS A 137 -0.92 14.81 38.08
CA LYS A 137 -2.21 14.16 37.77
C LYS A 137 -2.07 13.25 36.56
N VAL A 138 -2.91 12.21 36.50
CA VAL A 138 -3.01 11.30 35.36
C VAL A 138 -4.47 11.26 34.92
N HIS A 139 -4.73 11.65 33.68
CA HIS A 139 -6.04 11.64 33.06
C HIS A 139 -6.21 10.32 32.31
N TRP A 140 -6.76 9.31 32.99
CA TRP A 140 -6.96 7.97 32.44
C TRP A 140 -8.12 7.91 31.43
N SER A 141 -8.00 7.05 30.43
CA SER A 141 -9.05 6.67 29.49
C SER A 141 -10.18 5.90 30.18
N ASN A 142 -11.27 5.62 29.45
CA ASN A 142 -12.19 4.55 29.85
C ASN A 142 -11.43 3.21 29.98
N THR A 143 -11.93 2.31 30.84
CA THR A 143 -11.41 0.94 30.94
C THR A 143 -11.78 0.16 29.69
N LEU A 144 -10.77 -0.16 28.88
CA LEU A 144 -10.90 -0.96 27.67
C LEU A 144 -10.67 -2.43 28.00
N LYS A 145 -11.33 -3.33 27.26
CA LYS A 145 -11.22 -4.79 27.36
C LYS A 145 -10.57 -5.34 26.10
N LEU A 146 -9.76 -6.38 26.24
CA LEU A 146 -9.32 -7.23 25.12
C LEU A 146 -9.38 -8.72 25.50
N VAL A 147 -9.39 -9.59 24.52
CA VAL A 147 -9.39 -11.06 24.70
C VAL A 147 -8.15 -11.66 24.03
N MET A 148 -7.28 -12.27 24.83
CA MET A 148 -6.13 -13.00 24.32
C MET A 148 -6.53 -14.43 23.93
N ASN A 149 -6.51 -14.76 22.65
CA ASN A 149 -6.74 -16.11 22.15
C ASN A 149 -5.64 -16.52 21.14
N PRO A 150 -4.37 -16.61 21.57
CA PRO A 150 -3.25 -16.86 20.68
C PRO A 150 -3.40 -18.22 19.96
N THR A 151 -3.18 -18.17 18.65
CA THR A 151 -3.15 -19.32 17.72
C THR A 151 -1.79 -20.04 17.75
N ALA A 152 -1.67 -21.16 17.04
CA ALA A 152 -0.42 -21.92 16.97
C ALA A 152 0.72 -21.16 16.24
N ASP A 153 0.38 -20.25 15.33
CA ASP A 153 1.29 -19.39 14.57
C ASP A 153 1.42 -17.97 15.15
N TYR A 154 1.16 -17.80 16.45
CA TYR A 154 1.20 -16.52 17.15
C TYR A 154 2.58 -15.84 17.09
N PHE A 155 2.65 -14.71 16.39
CA PHE A 155 3.86 -13.91 16.23
C PHE A 155 4.14 -13.07 17.49
N CYS A 156 5.12 -13.52 18.30
CA CYS A 156 5.49 -12.85 19.55
C CYS A 156 7.00 -12.54 19.62
N PRO A 157 7.44 -11.38 19.07
CA PRO A 157 8.86 -11.00 19.05
C PRO A 157 9.41 -10.67 20.45
N PRO A 158 10.74 -10.77 20.67
CA PRO A 158 11.37 -10.47 21.94
C PRO A 158 11.25 -8.99 22.34
N SER A 159 11.28 -8.71 23.64
CA SER A 159 11.19 -7.33 24.13
C SER A 159 12.38 -6.46 23.72
N VAL A 160 12.21 -5.14 23.80
CA VAL A 160 13.26 -4.18 23.47
C VAL A 160 14.49 -4.33 24.38
N GLN A 161 14.29 -4.71 25.64
CA GLN A 161 15.40 -4.99 26.55
C GLN A 161 16.21 -6.22 26.10
N THR A 162 15.54 -7.23 25.52
CA THR A 162 16.22 -8.40 24.93
C THR A 162 17.08 -7.99 23.73
N LEU A 163 16.56 -7.15 22.84
CA LEU A 163 17.33 -6.60 21.71
C LEU A 163 18.58 -5.86 22.20
N LEU A 164 18.42 -4.90 23.12
CA LEU A 164 19.51 -4.07 23.64
C LEU A 164 20.58 -4.93 24.34
N SER A 165 20.18 -5.90 25.16
CA SER A 165 21.11 -6.82 25.86
C SER A 165 21.92 -7.75 24.94
N ARG A 166 21.54 -7.85 23.66
CA ARG A 166 22.22 -8.68 22.64
C ARG A 166 22.93 -7.85 21.57
N MET A 167 22.93 -6.52 21.68
CA MET A 167 23.71 -5.69 20.77
C MET A 167 25.21 -5.99 20.95
N PRO A 168 25.95 -6.30 19.88
CA PRO A 168 27.38 -6.53 20.00
C PRO A 168 28.14 -5.22 20.20
N ASP A 169 29.18 -5.25 21.03
CA ASP A 169 30.09 -4.11 21.21
C ASP A 169 31.10 -3.98 20.06
N ALA A 170 31.43 -5.10 19.41
CA ALA A 170 32.49 -5.16 18.40
C ALA A 170 32.02 -4.72 17.00
N HIS A 171 32.82 -3.86 16.36
CA HIS A 171 32.62 -3.38 14.99
C HIS A 171 33.28 -4.29 13.93
N PRO A 172 32.74 -4.40 12.70
CA PRO A 172 31.43 -3.88 12.28
C PRO A 172 30.26 -4.66 12.90
N ARG A 173 29.12 -3.98 13.01
CA ARG A 173 27.85 -4.49 13.55
C ARG A 173 26.60 -4.03 12.77
N VAL A 174 26.72 -3.15 11.79
CA VAL A 174 25.60 -2.67 10.96
C VAL A 174 25.47 -3.49 9.68
N LEU A 175 26.44 -3.39 8.77
CA LEU A 175 26.36 -4.08 7.47
C LEU A 175 26.62 -5.60 7.60
N VAL A 176 27.50 -5.98 8.51
CA VAL A 176 27.79 -7.37 8.87
C VAL A 176 28.19 -7.39 10.35
N LEU A 177 27.85 -8.46 11.08
CA LEU A 177 28.33 -8.63 12.45
C LEU A 177 29.79 -9.09 12.42
N LYS A 178 30.65 -8.63 13.34
CA LYS A 178 32.08 -9.01 13.42
C LYS A 178 32.29 -10.53 13.38
N ALA A 179 31.38 -11.30 14.00
CA ALA A 179 31.38 -12.77 13.98
C ALA A 179 31.09 -13.40 12.59
N ASP A 180 30.26 -12.76 11.78
CA ASP A 180 29.89 -13.21 10.42
C ASP A 180 30.91 -12.75 9.36
N TRP A 181 31.81 -11.81 9.70
CA TRP A 181 32.57 -11.05 8.71
C TRP A 181 33.47 -11.93 7.82
N GLU A 182 34.18 -12.91 8.38
CA GLU A 182 35.01 -13.81 7.57
C GLU A 182 34.18 -14.75 6.68
N GLN A 183 33.00 -15.17 7.14
CA GLN A 183 32.08 -15.99 6.32
C GLN A 183 31.58 -15.21 5.11
N LEU A 184 31.24 -13.93 5.29
CA LEU A 184 30.89 -13.01 4.21
C LEU A 184 32.04 -12.83 3.21
N ARG A 185 33.28 -12.66 3.69
CA ARG A 185 34.47 -12.52 2.82
C ARG A 185 34.78 -13.77 2.00
N ALA A 186 34.37 -14.95 2.46
CA ALA A 186 34.51 -16.20 1.71
C ALA A 186 33.57 -16.30 0.49
N ARG A 187 32.53 -15.47 0.38
CA ARG A 187 31.49 -15.52 -0.68
C ARG A 187 31.93 -15.05 -2.08
N LYS A 188 33.24 -15.11 -2.39
CA LYS A 188 33.87 -14.61 -3.64
C LYS A 188 33.27 -15.16 -4.94
N ALA A 189 32.69 -16.36 -4.87
CA ALA A 189 32.02 -17.02 -5.99
C ALA A 189 30.71 -16.33 -6.41
N LEU A 190 30.00 -15.66 -5.50
CA LEU A 190 28.73 -14.99 -5.81
C LEU A 190 28.94 -13.76 -6.73
N PRO A 191 28.05 -13.51 -7.70
CA PRO A 191 28.21 -12.41 -8.63
C PRO A 191 28.14 -11.03 -7.95
N GLU A 192 27.34 -10.87 -6.90
CA GLU A 192 27.21 -9.65 -6.11
C GLU A 192 28.55 -9.19 -5.50
N TYR A 193 29.41 -10.12 -5.05
CA TYR A 193 30.75 -9.82 -4.54
C TYR A 193 31.55 -9.08 -5.63
N ARG A 194 31.55 -9.64 -6.85
CA ARG A 194 32.26 -9.07 -8.00
C ARG A 194 31.64 -7.76 -8.49
N TRP A 195 30.34 -7.56 -8.30
CA TRP A 195 29.67 -6.29 -8.64
C TRP A 195 30.15 -5.15 -7.73
N TYR A 196 30.24 -5.38 -6.41
CA TYR A 196 30.76 -4.37 -5.47
C TYR A 196 32.23 -4.02 -5.75
N CYS A 197 33.12 -5.02 -5.90
CA CYS A 197 34.52 -4.76 -6.24
C CYS A 197 34.66 -3.99 -7.57
N LYS A 198 34.04 -4.46 -8.66
CA LYS A 198 34.13 -3.79 -9.98
C LYS A 198 33.56 -2.37 -9.97
N LYS A 199 32.53 -2.11 -9.15
CA LYS A 199 31.99 -0.76 -8.96
C LYS A 199 32.97 0.11 -8.17
N ALA A 200 33.53 -0.39 -7.07
CA ALA A 200 34.54 0.29 -6.28
C ALA A 200 35.80 0.62 -7.10
N ASP A 201 36.34 -0.32 -7.88
CA ASP A 201 37.51 -0.11 -8.75
C ASP A 201 37.29 1.04 -9.75
N ARG A 202 36.07 1.12 -10.33
CA ARG A 202 35.69 2.25 -11.19
C ARG A 202 35.61 3.57 -10.43
N VAL A 203 35.13 3.56 -9.19
CA VAL A 203 35.04 4.76 -8.34
C VAL A 203 36.44 5.25 -7.95
N MET A 204 37.38 4.35 -7.64
CA MET A 204 38.79 4.69 -7.39
C MET A 204 39.46 5.43 -8.56
N GLN A 205 38.98 5.19 -9.79
CA GLN A 205 39.48 5.82 -11.02
C GLN A 205 38.68 7.07 -11.45
N GLY A 206 37.53 7.33 -10.84
CA GLY A 206 36.59 8.37 -11.26
C GLY A 206 36.54 9.54 -10.29
N GLU A 207 36.36 10.76 -10.81
CA GLU A 207 36.22 11.94 -9.97
C GLU A 207 34.93 11.94 -9.14
N MET A 208 34.98 12.60 -7.98
CA MET A 208 33.81 12.84 -7.13
C MET A 208 32.97 13.98 -7.72
N GLN A 209 31.65 13.81 -7.77
CA GLN A 209 30.75 14.91 -8.13
C GLN A 209 30.88 16.09 -7.15
N GLN A 210 30.76 17.30 -7.66
CA GLN A 210 30.82 18.53 -6.87
C GLN A 210 29.41 19.04 -6.56
N ILE A 211 29.16 19.43 -5.31
CA ILE A 211 27.85 19.97 -4.89
C ILE A 211 27.50 21.30 -5.58
N GLY A 212 28.49 22.02 -6.11
CA GLY A 212 28.30 23.18 -6.99
C GLY A 212 27.58 22.86 -8.31
N ASN A 213 27.50 21.58 -8.72
CA ASN A 213 26.85 21.15 -9.96
C ASN A 213 25.31 21.03 -9.85
N ILE A 214 24.70 21.55 -8.77
CA ILE A 214 23.24 21.70 -8.66
C ILE A 214 22.78 22.71 -9.72
N ARG A 215 21.85 22.29 -10.58
CA ARG A 215 21.38 23.12 -11.69
C ARG A 215 20.38 24.15 -11.21
N THR A 216 20.75 25.42 -11.16
CA THR A 216 19.86 26.53 -10.76
C THR A 216 19.28 27.32 -11.94
N ALA A 217 19.75 27.09 -13.18
CA ALA A 217 19.35 27.87 -14.36
C ALA A 217 17.84 27.86 -14.68
N ARG A 218 17.07 26.88 -14.18
CA ARG A 218 15.61 26.80 -14.32
C ARG A 218 14.82 27.57 -13.27
N LEU A 219 15.43 27.98 -12.15
CA LEU A 219 14.70 28.66 -11.05
C LEU A 219 14.01 29.94 -11.53
N LYS A 220 14.61 30.67 -12.48
CA LYS A 220 14.02 31.85 -13.14
C LYS A 220 12.71 31.60 -13.92
N HIS A 221 12.30 30.34 -14.09
CA HIS A 221 11.08 29.92 -14.76
C HIS A 221 10.06 29.29 -13.81
N LEU A 222 10.35 29.24 -12.50
CA LEU A 222 9.45 28.72 -11.47
C LEU A 222 9.00 29.89 -10.59
N THR A 223 7.73 30.25 -10.66
CA THR A 223 7.14 31.37 -9.91
C THR A 223 6.57 30.95 -8.55
N ASN A 224 6.32 29.66 -8.37
CA ASN A 224 5.77 29.08 -7.15
C ASN A 224 6.91 28.51 -6.26
N GLU A 225 6.88 28.81 -4.95
CA GLU A 225 7.95 28.46 -4.02
C GLU A 225 8.07 26.94 -3.76
N MET A 226 6.93 26.23 -3.72
CA MET A 226 6.91 24.77 -3.64
C MET A 226 7.60 24.15 -4.85
N GLN A 227 7.35 24.66 -6.07
CA GLN A 227 8.02 24.19 -7.28
C GLN A 227 9.54 24.42 -7.22
N VAL A 228 9.98 25.59 -6.74
CA VAL A 228 11.41 25.90 -6.51
C VAL A 228 12.04 24.90 -5.52
N LYS A 229 11.40 24.68 -4.37
CA LYS A 229 11.86 23.74 -3.34
C LYS A 229 11.90 22.30 -3.86
N ALA A 230 10.87 21.82 -4.54
CA ALA A 230 10.81 20.48 -5.15
C ALA A 230 11.89 20.27 -6.22
N TYR A 231 12.15 21.29 -7.05
CA TYR A 231 13.19 21.23 -8.08
C TYR A 231 14.61 21.22 -7.47
N LEU A 232 14.87 22.02 -6.44
CA LEU A 232 16.14 21.99 -5.70
C LEU A 232 16.36 20.66 -4.96
N THR A 233 15.32 20.11 -4.32
CA THR A 233 15.36 18.76 -3.71
C THR A 233 15.74 17.70 -4.73
N ARG A 234 15.13 17.72 -5.93
CA ARG A 234 15.49 16.80 -7.03
C ARG A 234 16.95 16.96 -7.47
N GLU A 235 17.38 18.18 -7.77
CA GLU A 235 18.70 18.41 -8.37
C GLU A 235 19.86 18.21 -7.38
N SER A 236 19.66 18.50 -6.09
CA SER A 236 20.61 18.13 -5.03
C SER A 236 20.67 16.61 -4.83
N ARG A 237 19.51 15.92 -4.79
CA ARG A 237 19.47 14.46 -4.73
C ARG A 237 20.13 13.77 -5.92
N ARG A 238 20.07 14.32 -7.13
CA ARG A 238 20.78 13.78 -8.32
C ARG A 238 22.28 13.63 -8.08
N ILE A 239 22.88 14.51 -7.27
CA ILE A 239 24.31 14.50 -6.93
C ILE A 239 24.56 13.62 -5.69
N ILE A 240 23.74 13.80 -4.65
CA ILE A 240 23.87 13.11 -3.37
C ILE A 240 23.61 11.59 -3.50
N ASP A 241 22.52 11.17 -4.17
CA ASP A 241 22.20 9.75 -4.39
C ASP A 241 23.28 9.06 -5.27
N LYS A 242 23.96 9.82 -6.14
CA LYS A 242 25.06 9.34 -6.99
C LYS A 242 26.35 9.09 -6.18
N GLU A 243 26.82 10.05 -5.38
CA GLU A 243 28.00 9.80 -4.54
C GLU A 243 27.71 8.87 -3.35
N GLU A 244 26.45 8.81 -2.87
CA GLU A 244 26.01 7.76 -1.95
C GLU A 244 26.25 6.37 -2.55
N THR A 245 25.84 6.15 -3.80
CA THR A 245 26.00 4.86 -4.49
C THR A 245 27.47 4.48 -4.61
N ASP A 246 28.34 5.46 -4.86
CA ASP A 246 29.78 5.26 -5.03
C ASP A 246 30.47 4.97 -3.69
N CYS A 247 30.17 5.76 -2.64
CA CYS A 247 30.68 5.52 -1.29
C CYS A 247 30.20 4.19 -0.72
N ASN A 248 28.92 3.84 -0.91
CA ASN A 248 28.37 2.54 -0.48
C ASN A 248 29.05 1.34 -1.16
N ALA A 249 29.54 1.50 -2.40
CA ALA A 249 30.29 0.47 -3.10
C ALA A 249 31.71 0.33 -2.55
N LEU A 250 32.40 1.45 -2.27
CA LEU A 250 33.72 1.44 -1.63
C LEU A 250 33.67 0.81 -0.22
N ILE A 251 32.70 1.19 0.62
CA ILE A 251 32.47 0.60 1.95
C ILE A 251 32.28 -0.91 1.85
N ARG A 252 31.42 -1.39 0.95
CA ARG A 252 31.18 -2.84 0.77
C ARG A 252 32.37 -3.56 0.17
N ALA A 253 33.10 -2.96 -0.77
CA ALA A 253 34.32 -3.55 -1.32
C ALA A 253 35.42 -3.68 -0.24
N TYR A 254 35.55 -2.70 0.66
CA TYR A 254 36.40 -2.86 1.85
C TYR A 254 35.93 -4.01 2.73
N LEU A 255 34.66 -4.08 3.11
CA LEU A 255 34.15 -5.18 3.94
C LEU A 255 34.38 -6.56 3.29
N LEU A 256 34.29 -6.67 1.96
CA LEU A 256 34.53 -7.92 1.24
C LEU A 256 36.03 -8.28 1.13
N THR A 257 36.91 -7.28 0.97
CA THR A 257 38.34 -7.53 0.65
C THR A 257 39.31 -7.29 1.80
N LYS A 258 39.01 -6.36 2.71
CA LYS A 258 39.91 -5.65 3.64
C LYS A 258 41.01 -4.80 2.99
N GLN A 259 40.85 -4.39 1.72
CA GLN A 259 41.80 -3.45 1.09
C GLN A 259 41.57 -2.02 1.60
N ALA A 260 42.52 -1.50 2.40
CA ALA A 260 42.42 -0.18 3.01
C ALA A 260 42.29 0.99 2.01
N ALA A 261 42.72 0.81 0.76
CA ALA A 261 42.58 1.83 -0.30
C ALA A 261 41.11 2.23 -0.53
N TYR A 262 40.18 1.28 -0.54
CA TYR A 262 38.74 1.59 -0.68
C TYR A 262 38.21 2.36 0.53
N ALA A 263 38.68 2.04 1.74
CA ALA A 263 38.28 2.75 2.96
C ALA A 263 38.79 4.20 2.98
N ARG A 264 40.05 4.42 2.57
CA ARG A 264 40.63 5.77 2.48
C ARG A 264 39.93 6.66 1.44
N GLU A 265 39.64 6.14 0.24
CA GLU A 265 38.90 6.91 -0.77
C GLU A 265 37.43 7.15 -0.35
N ALA A 266 36.78 6.17 0.32
CA ALA A 266 35.45 6.36 0.88
C ALA A 266 35.45 7.49 1.93
N MET A 267 36.38 7.46 2.88
CA MET A 267 36.51 8.50 3.90
C MET A 267 36.78 9.87 3.30
N LYS A 268 37.70 9.97 2.33
CA LYS A 268 37.97 11.22 1.60
C LYS A 268 36.70 11.83 0.99
N ARG A 269 35.83 11.02 0.35
CA ARG A 269 34.55 11.49 -0.21
C ARG A 269 33.52 11.84 0.87
N ILE A 270 33.33 10.95 1.83
CA ILE A 270 32.34 11.09 2.90
C ILE A 270 32.63 12.36 3.71
N LEU A 271 33.88 12.60 4.09
CA LEU A 271 34.31 13.82 4.80
C LEU A 271 34.10 15.12 3.99
N VAL A 272 33.97 15.06 2.66
CA VAL A 272 33.54 16.21 1.84
C VAL A 272 32.01 16.31 1.80
N MET A 273 31.30 15.18 1.68
CA MET A 273 29.83 15.16 1.66
C MET A 273 29.20 15.65 2.97
N MET A 274 29.84 15.44 4.12
CA MET A 274 29.28 15.82 5.43
C MET A 274 29.03 17.33 5.60
N ASP A 275 29.61 18.18 4.74
CA ASP A 275 29.37 19.64 4.74
C ASP A 275 28.50 20.13 3.57
N TRP A 276 27.94 19.22 2.77
CA TRP A 276 27.15 19.58 1.59
C TRP A 276 25.78 20.20 1.92
N ASP A 277 25.21 19.86 3.06
CA ASP A 277 23.96 20.46 3.57
C ASP A 277 24.10 21.94 3.97
N ARG A 278 25.35 22.43 4.14
CA ARG A 278 25.64 23.87 4.27
C ARG A 278 25.36 24.66 2.99
N ASN A 279 25.24 23.99 1.83
CA ASN A 279 24.89 24.63 0.58
C ASN A 279 23.38 24.95 0.55
N PRO A 280 22.95 26.22 0.35
CA PRO A 280 21.55 26.61 0.45
C PRO A 280 20.64 25.94 -0.60
N ASN A 281 21.21 25.36 -1.66
CA ASN A 281 20.48 24.64 -2.71
C ASN A 281 20.26 23.14 -2.39
N VAL A 282 20.81 22.62 -1.29
CA VAL A 282 20.47 21.29 -0.77
C VAL A 282 19.17 21.39 0.04
N LYS A 283 18.20 20.54 -0.29
CA LYS A 283 16.84 20.52 0.29
C LYS A 283 16.34 19.09 0.48
N GLY A 284 15.39 18.90 1.36
CA GLY A 284 14.66 17.65 1.56
C GLY A 284 15.31 16.64 2.50
N ASP A 285 14.47 15.92 3.23
CA ASP A 285 14.87 15.05 4.35
C ASP A 285 15.71 13.83 3.93
N PHE A 286 15.55 13.33 2.70
CA PHE A 286 16.34 12.23 2.17
C PHE A 286 17.81 12.60 1.96
N ASN A 287 18.14 13.87 1.71
CA ASN A 287 19.54 14.30 1.63
C ASN A 287 20.20 14.23 3.01
N ASP A 288 19.53 14.75 4.04
CA ASP A 288 19.95 14.61 5.45
C ASP A 288 20.11 13.14 5.86
N ALA A 289 19.12 12.30 5.51
CA ALA A 289 19.16 10.86 5.73
C ALA A 289 20.38 10.19 5.09
N THR A 290 20.78 10.66 3.91
CA THR A 290 21.91 10.10 3.16
C THR A 290 23.23 10.39 3.86
N LEU A 291 23.42 11.61 4.36
CA LEU A 291 24.61 11.98 5.11
C LEU A 291 24.72 11.17 6.41
N LEU A 292 23.60 11.00 7.14
CA LEU A 292 23.55 10.12 8.33
C LEU A 292 23.87 8.65 7.99
N SER A 293 23.29 8.13 6.91
CA SER A 293 23.51 6.76 6.41
C SER A 293 24.98 6.51 6.05
N LEU A 294 25.63 7.45 5.36
CA LEU A 294 27.05 7.35 5.01
C LEU A 294 27.96 7.50 6.24
N ALA A 295 27.67 8.45 7.13
CA ALA A 295 28.47 8.65 8.33
C ALA A 295 28.45 7.40 9.24
N SER A 296 27.25 6.87 9.53
CA SER A 296 27.07 5.67 10.35
C SER A 296 27.68 4.41 9.74
N THR A 297 27.48 4.17 8.43
CA THR A 297 28.05 2.98 7.79
C THR A 297 29.57 3.06 7.62
N ALA A 298 30.16 4.25 7.44
CA ALA A 298 31.60 4.43 7.46
C ALA A 298 32.19 4.28 8.87
N TYR A 299 31.54 4.87 9.89
CA TYR A 299 31.93 4.73 11.29
C TYR A 299 31.99 3.26 11.71
N ASP A 300 30.93 2.51 11.41
CA ASP A 300 30.84 1.08 11.70
C ASP A 300 31.84 0.23 10.91
N SER A 301 31.93 0.45 9.59
CA SER A 301 32.70 -0.43 8.71
C SER A 301 34.21 -0.19 8.83
N PHE A 302 34.64 1.05 9.10
CA PHE A 302 36.05 1.42 9.14
C PHE A 302 36.57 1.63 10.56
N TYR A 303 35.81 1.30 11.60
CA TYR A 303 36.09 1.60 13.01
C TYR A 303 37.56 1.38 13.46
N ASP A 304 38.18 0.30 13.00
CA ASP A 304 39.57 -0.10 13.32
C ASP A 304 40.65 0.69 12.53
N LEU A 305 40.26 1.49 11.53
CA LEU A 305 41.14 2.26 10.62
C LEU A 305 41.01 3.80 10.76
N LEU A 306 39.96 4.28 11.41
CA LEU A 306 39.68 5.70 11.58
C LEU A 306 40.64 6.33 12.59
N SER A 307 41.16 7.52 12.27
CA SER A 307 41.85 8.36 13.26
C SER A 307 40.87 8.86 14.34
N ALA A 308 41.41 9.39 15.44
CA ALA A 308 40.59 10.03 16.48
C ALA A 308 39.71 11.16 15.90
N ASP A 309 40.29 12.03 15.07
CA ASP A 309 39.58 13.14 14.43
C ASP A 309 38.51 12.65 13.45
N GLU A 310 38.79 11.59 12.68
CA GLU A 310 37.82 10.96 11.78
C GLU A 310 36.63 10.38 12.57
N LYS A 311 36.89 9.70 13.71
CA LYS A 311 35.84 9.20 14.60
C LYS A 311 34.99 10.33 15.19
N VAL A 312 35.62 11.38 15.70
CA VAL A 312 34.92 12.54 16.29
C VAL A 312 34.03 13.22 15.25
N ARG A 313 34.55 13.47 14.03
CA ARG A 313 33.79 14.16 12.98
C ARG A 313 32.62 13.33 12.44
N LEU A 314 32.78 12.02 12.31
CA LEU A 314 31.67 11.12 11.95
C LEU A 314 30.62 11.05 13.08
N LEU A 315 31.05 10.91 14.33
CA LEU A 315 30.17 10.83 15.50
C LEU A 315 29.32 12.10 15.67
N ASP A 316 29.89 13.29 15.44
CA ASP A 316 29.16 14.56 15.52
C ASP A 316 28.03 14.66 14.49
N VAL A 317 28.29 14.23 13.24
CA VAL A 317 27.25 14.15 12.20
C VAL A 317 26.18 13.12 12.56
N ILE A 318 26.58 11.94 13.05
CA ILE A 318 25.65 10.89 13.49
C ILE A 318 24.75 11.44 14.59
N ARG A 319 25.32 11.99 15.67
CA ARG A 319 24.59 12.60 16.79
C ARG A 319 23.60 13.65 16.31
N THR A 320 24.07 14.63 15.54
CA THR A 320 23.26 15.78 15.12
C THR A 320 22.09 15.36 14.22
N LYS A 321 22.34 14.52 13.23
CA LYS A 321 21.31 14.09 12.27
C LYS A 321 20.39 13.01 12.83
N ALA A 322 20.88 12.07 13.63
CA ALA A 322 20.05 11.07 14.31
C ALA A 322 19.10 11.73 15.31
N ARG A 323 19.59 12.69 16.14
CA ARG A 323 18.75 13.46 17.06
C ARG A 323 17.65 14.22 16.31
N LYS A 324 17.97 14.90 15.20
CA LYS A 324 16.99 15.60 14.35
C LYS A 324 15.90 14.64 13.83
N MET A 325 16.28 13.46 13.34
CA MET A 325 15.33 12.45 12.86
C MET A 325 14.45 11.89 13.98
N TYR A 326 15.05 11.48 15.10
CA TYR A 326 14.33 10.99 16.27
C TYR A 326 13.31 12.03 16.79
N GLN A 327 13.71 13.30 16.86
CA GLN A 327 12.82 14.41 17.23
C GLN A 327 11.67 14.62 16.23
N HIS A 328 11.89 14.34 14.95
CA HIS A 328 10.83 14.42 13.94
C HIS A 328 9.80 13.27 14.07
N TYR A 329 10.21 12.11 14.55
CA TYR A 329 9.35 10.92 14.60
C TYR A 329 8.49 10.88 15.87
N GLN A 330 9.08 11.09 17.05
CA GLN A 330 8.39 10.89 18.32
C GLN A 330 7.11 11.72 18.44
N ASN A 331 6.05 11.11 18.97
CA ASN A 331 4.72 11.71 19.08
C ASN A 331 4.12 12.16 17.73
N ARG A 332 4.54 11.51 16.63
CA ARG A 332 4.02 11.74 15.28
C ARG A 332 3.92 10.44 14.49
N LEU A 333 5.05 9.81 14.17
CA LEU A 333 5.16 8.64 13.29
C LEU A 333 4.29 7.47 13.78
N GLU A 334 4.32 7.20 15.08
CA GLU A 334 3.56 6.11 15.72
C GLU A 334 2.04 6.26 15.55
N ASN A 335 1.55 7.49 15.33
CA ASN A 335 0.14 7.82 15.19
C ASN A 335 -0.24 8.42 13.82
N HIS A 336 0.69 8.58 12.87
CA HIS A 336 0.38 9.08 11.53
C HIS A 336 -0.02 7.92 10.61
N ILE A 337 -1.01 8.07 9.72
CA ILE A 337 -1.53 6.95 8.89
C ILE A 337 -0.42 6.19 8.17
N ALA A 338 0.43 6.89 7.41
CA ALA A 338 1.76 6.44 6.99
C ALA A 338 2.63 7.66 6.71
N ASP A 339 3.81 7.78 7.36
CA ASP A 339 4.77 8.86 7.04
C ASP A 339 5.78 8.34 6.01
N ASN A 340 5.52 8.71 4.74
CA ASN A 340 6.09 8.06 3.57
C ASN A 340 7.61 7.93 3.59
N HIS A 341 8.34 9.00 3.85
CA HIS A 341 9.81 8.98 3.78
C HIS A 341 10.43 8.16 4.93
N VAL A 342 9.74 8.15 6.08
CA VAL A 342 10.13 7.39 7.27
C VAL A 342 9.99 5.90 7.05
N TRP A 343 8.83 5.46 6.54
CA TRP A 343 8.56 4.06 6.20
C TRP A 343 9.49 3.56 5.09
N GLN A 344 9.72 4.40 4.06
CA GLN A 344 10.56 4.04 2.91
C GLN A 344 12.03 3.82 3.29
N MET A 345 12.64 4.76 4.01
CA MET A 345 14.08 4.72 4.26
C MET A 345 14.50 5.23 5.63
N THR A 346 13.90 6.33 6.11
CA THR A 346 14.56 7.09 7.19
C THR A 346 14.46 6.41 8.57
N LEU A 347 13.40 5.62 8.85
CA LEU A 347 13.34 4.75 10.03
C LEU A 347 14.50 3.75 10.07
N ARG A 348 14.77 3.10 8.93
CA ARG A 348 15.89 2.14 8.81
C ARG A 348 17.24 2.83 8.97
N ILE A 349 17.40 4.02 8.39
CA ILE A 349 18.64 4.79 8.52
C ILE A 349 18.88 5.19 9.98
N LEU A 350 17.87 5.72 10.68
CA LEU A 350 18.00 6.06 12.11
C LEU A 350 18.31 4.81 12.95
N THR A 351 17.63 3.69 12.70
CA THR A 351 17.89 2.42 13.41
C THR A 351 19.36 2.01 13.24
N MET A 352 19.85 1.94 12.00
CA MET A 352 21.21 1.50 11.69
C MET A 352 22.28 2.50 12.18
N ALA A 353 21.97 3.80 12.19
CA ALA A 353 22.82 4.80 12.82
C ALA A 353 22.90 4.62 14.34
N ALA A 354 21.78 4.36 15.01
CA ALA A 354 21.76 4.09 16.44
C ALA A 354 22.51 2.78 16.79
N VAL A 355 22.49 1.75 15.94
CA VAL A 355 23.37 0.57 16.07
C VAL A 355 24.84 0.95 15.97
N SER A 356 25.22 1.82 15.01
CA SER A 356 26.63 2.17 14.75
C SER A 356 27.34 2.89 15.91
N VAL A 357 26.61 3.49 16.85
CA VAL A 357 27.18 4.20 18.00
C VAL A 357 26.60 3.71 19.34
N TYR A 358 26.05 2.50 19.36
CA TYR A 358 25.47 1.92 20.58
C TYR A 358 26.57 1.66 21.62
N GLY A 359 26.38 2.19 22.82
CA GLY A 359 27.39 2.17 23.91
C GLY A 359 28.37 3.36 23.89
N GLU A 360 28.40 4.15 22.81
CA GLU A 360 29.35 5.26 22.63
C GLU A 360 28.63 6.62 22.60
N GLU A 361 27.44 6.70 22.00
CA GLU A 361 26.55 7.86 22.06
C GLU A 361 25.42 7.61 23.09
N PRO A 362 25.28 8.44 24.14
CA PRO A 362 24.30 8.22 25.21
C PRO A 362 22.84 8.11 24.75
N GLU A 363 22.46 8.81 23.68
CA GLU A 363 21.09 8.78 23.14
C GLU A 363 20.79 7.54 22.27
N ALA A 364 21.81 6.80 21.81
CA ALA A 364 21.63 5.69 20.86
C ALA A 364 20.72 4.57 21.38
N ALA A 365 20.76 4.30 22.69
CA ALA A 365 19.88 3.33 23.33
C ALA A 365 18.39 3.74 23.28
N GLU A 366 18.10 5.03 23.32
CA GLU A 366 16.71 5.54 23.22
C GLU A 366 16.23 5.58 21.77
N TRP A 367 17.10 5.97 20.83
CA TRP A 367 16.78 5.91 19.39
C TRP A 367 16.48 4.45 18.97
N LEU A 368 17.29 3.49 19.40
CA LEU A 368 17.01 2.06 19.19
C LEU A 368 15.70 1.63 19.86
N ARG A 369 15.45 2.05 21.11
CA ARG A 369 14.22 1.71 21.82
C ARG A 369 12.98 2.18 21.07
N TYR A 370 13.00 3.41 20.58
CA TYR A 370 11.91 3.98 19.80
C TYR A 370 11.75 3.29 18.43
N CYS A 371 12.83 3.13 17.65
CA CYS A 371 12.76 2.53 16.32
C CYS A 371 12.29 1.07 16.35
N TYR A 372 12.82 0.27 17.28
CA TYR A 372 12.36 -1.11 17.48
C TYR A 372 10.94 -1.14 18.06
N GLY A 373 10.62 -0.24 18.99
CA GLY A 373 9.29 -0.07 19.56
C GLY A 373 8.23 0.17 18.48
N VAL A 374 8.42 1.17 17.61
CA VAL A 374 7.52 1.45 16.47
C VAL A 374 7.42 0.26 15.51
N TRP A 375 8.54 -0.46 15.28
CA TRP A 375 8.51 -1.67 14.46
C TRP A 375 7.62 -2.75 15.06
N LEU A 376 7.82 -3.09 16.34
CA LEU A 376 6.97 -4.03 17.06
C LEU A 376 5.51 -3.56 17.10
N THR A 377 5.29 -2.26 17.24
CA THR A 377 3.94 -1.71 17.35
C THR A 377 3.12 -1.94 16.08
N ARG A 378 3.56 -1.40 14.94
CA ARG A 378 2.72 -1.29 13.72
C ARG A 378 3.45 -1.48 12.38
N MET A 379 4.58 -2.19 12.38
CA MET A 379 5.28 -2.59 11.15
C MET A 379 5.37 -4.13 11.08
N PRO A 380 5.57 -4.71 9.89
CA PRO A 380 5.59 -4.09 8.56
C PRO A 380 4.20 -3.78 8.00
N GLY A 381 4.14 -2.84 7.04
CA GLY A 381 2.90 -2.49 6.34
C GLY A 381 1.90 -1.71 7.19
N LEU A 382 0.70 -1.47 6.66
CA LEU A 382 -0.35 -0.71 7.33
C LEU A 382 -1.49 -1.65 7.74
N ASN A 383 -2.20 -2.20 6.76
CA ASN A 383 -3.20 -3.24 7.00
C ASN A 383 -2.54 -4.63 7.04
N ALA A 384 -3.13 -5.53 7.83
CA ALA A 384 -2.60 -6.87 8.07
C ALA A 384 -2.72 -7.82 6.85
N ASP A 385 -3.49 -7.44 5.83
CA ASP A 385 -3.71 -8.22 4.60
C ASP A 385 -2.51 -8.25 3.64
N GLY A 386 -1.41 -7.59 3.99
CA GLY A 386 -0.18 -7.60 3.20
C GLY A 386 -0.18 -6.65 1.99
N ALA A 387 -1.27 -5.96 1.69
CA ALA A 387 -1.32 -5.06 0.55
C ALA A 387 -0.65 -3.71 0.82
N TRP A 388 -0.12 -3.08 -0.23
CA TRP A 388 0.60 -1.80 -0.11
C TRP A 388 -0.32 -0.60 -0.39
N HIS A 389 -0.73 0.08 0.67
CA HIS A 389 -1.61 1.27 0.68
C HIS A 389 -1.21 2.36 -0.35
N ASN A 390 0.09 2.56 -0.57
CA ASN A 390 0.63 3.58 -1.49
C ASN A 390 0.80 3.09 -2.95
N GLY A 391 0.40 1.86 -3.26
CA GLY A 391 0.36 1.32 -4.62
C GLY A 391 1.70 0.91 -5.24
N ASP A 392 1.64 0.60 -6.54
CA ASP A 392 2.58 -0.24 -7.28
C ASP A 392 4.01 0.28 -7.29
N SER A 393 4.17 1.60 -7.42
CA SER A 393 5.49 2.21 -7.47
C SER A 393 6.08 2.38 -6.08
N TYR A 394 5.29 2.90 -5.16
CA TYR A 394 5.77 3.24 -3.83
C TYR A 394 6.00 2.02 -2.93
N PHE A 395 5.41 0.86 -3.26
CA PHE A 395 5.85 -0.42 -2.68
C PHE A 395 7.36 -0.65 -2.86
N THR A 396 7.89 -0.49 -4.09
CA THR A 396 9.28 -0.86 -4.40
C THR A 396 10.33 -0.02 -3.67
N VAL A 397 10.00 1.20 -3.23
CA VAL A 397 10.94 2.06 -2.45
C VAL A 397 10.97 1.74 -0.95
N ASN A 398 10.20 0.75 -0.48
CA ASN A 398 10.27 0.22 0.89
C ASN A 398 11.08 -1.08 0.99
N THR A 399 11.45 -1.68 -0.15
CA THR A 399 12.15 -2.98 -0.29
C THR A 399 13.30 -3.19 0.71
N ARG A 400 14.24 -2.25 0.83
CA ARG A 400 15.35 -2.38 1.79
C ARG A 400 14.90 -2.27 3.23
N THR A 401 13.90 -1.46 3.56
CA THR A 401 13.38 -1.34 4.93
C THR A 401 12.62 -2.59 5.36
N LEU A 402 11.79 -3.13 4.48
CA LEU A 402 11.00 -4.34 4.71
C LEU A 402 11.83 -5.62 4.82
N ILE A 403 13.11 -5.62 4.40
CA ILE A 403 14.01 -6.79 4.50
C ILE A 403 15.19 -6.54 5.46
N GLU A 404 15.92 -5.42 5.35
CA GLU A 404 17.16 -5.21 6.12
C GLU A 404 16.91 -5.07 7.63
N LEU A 405 15.82 -4.40 8.05
CA LEU A 405 15.46 -4.25 9.48
C LEU A 405 15.10 -5.59 10.15
N PRO A 406 14.07 -6.33 9.71
CA PRO A 406 13.71 -7.61 10.32
C PRO A 406 14.84 -8.64 10.18
N TYR A 407 15.64 -8.63 9.11
CA TYR A 407 16.79 -9.52 8.98
C TYR A 407 17.93 -9.17 9.96
N PHE A 408 18.11 -7.90 10.28
CA PHE A 408 19.02 -7.47 11.35
C PHE A 408 18.49 -7.88 12.73
N TYR A 409 17.23 -7.55 13.05
CA TYR A 409 16.60 -7.94 14.32
C TYR A 409 16.61 -9.46 14.52
N SER A 410 16.39 -10.24 13.45
CA SER A 410 16.42 -11.70 13.53
C SER A 410 17.81 -12.24 13.87
N ARG A 411 18.88 -11.66 13.29
CA ARG A 411 20.25 -12.09 13.59
C ARG A 411 20.71 -11.71 15.01
N VAL A 412 20.31 -10.53 15.51
CA VAL A 412 20.69 -10.09 16.86
C VAL A 412 19.89 -10.80 17.95
N THR A 413 18.58 -11.00 17.75
CA THR A 413 17.71 -11.60 18.76
C THR A 413 17.56 -13.11 18.66
N GLY A 414 17.90 -13.72 17.52
CA GLY A 414 17.67 -15.14 17.24
C GLY A 414 16.20 -15.52 16.99
N PHE A 415 15.30 -14.55 16.88
CA PHE A 415 13.87 -14.75 16.60
C PHE A 415 13.56 -14.45 15.13
N ASP A 416 12.71 -15.24 14.45
CA ASP A 416 12.41 -15.01 13.03
C ASP A 416 11.33 -13.92 12.84
N PHE A 417 11.74 -12.70 12.48
CA PHE A 417 10.80 -11.60 12.21
C PHE A 417 10.00 -11.77 10.92
N PHE A 418 10.38 -12.70 10.03
CA PHE A 418 9.62 -13.03 8.82
C PHE A 418 8.51 -14.06 9.09
N ALA A 419 8.38 -14.52 10.35
CA ALA A 419 7.21 -15.25 10.81
C ALA A 419 5.97 -14.35 11.01
N ASP A 420 6.10 -13.01 10.93
CA ASP A 420 4.93 -12.11 10.97
C ASP A 420 3.98 -12.46 9.80
N PRO A 421 2.69 -12.75 10.06
CA PRO A 421 1.72 -13.11 9.03
C PRO A 421 1.64 -12.13 7.85
N TRP A 422 1.95 -10.85 8.08
CA TRP A 422 1.98 -9.82 7.04
C TRP A 422 2.90 -10.20 5.88
N TYR A 423 4.07 -10.79 6.14
CA TYR A 423 5.01 -11.17 5.07
C TYR A 423 4.44 -12.26 4.16
N ARG A 424 3.71 -13.22 4.72
CA ARG A 424 3.05 -14.27 3.94
C ARG A 424 1.99 -13.68 3.02
N ALA A 425 1.18 -12.75 3.52
CA ALA A 425 0.16 -12.06 2.73
C ALA A 425 0.77 -11.11 1.69
N ASN A 426 1.86 -10.41 2.03
CA ASN A 426 2.56 -9.49 1.13
C ASN A 426 3.27 -10.20 -0.03
N VAL A 427 3.65 -11.47 0.09
CA VAL A 427 4.06 -12.29 -1.06
C VAL A 427 2.95 -12.35 -2.12
N TYR A 428 1.70 -12.59 -1.71
CA TYR A 428 0.56 -12.60 -2.62
C TYR A 428 0.27 -11.22 -3.18
N TYR A 429 0.27 -10.15 -2.37
CA TYR A 429 0.16 -8.77 -2.91
C TYR A 429 1.21 -8.52 -3.99
N THR A 430 2.44 -8.97 -3.73
CA THR A 430 3.52 -8.84 -4.70
C THR A 430 3.15 -9.61 -5.99
N MET A 431 2.95 -10.92 -5.95
CA MET A 431 2.68 -11.69 -7.17
C MET A 431 1.42 -11.25 -7.93
N TYR A 432 0.32 -10.92 -7.23
CA TYR A 432 -0.95 -10.58 -7.87
C TYR A 432 -1.00 -9.15 -8.42
N GLN A 433 -0.45 -8.16 -7.70
CA GLN A 433 -0.47 -6.77 -8.16
C GLN A 433 0.49 -6.51 -9.32
N GLN A 434 1.44 -7.42 -9.59
CA GLN A 434 2.22 -7.42 -10.83
C GLN A 434 2.76 -8.83 -11.13
N PRO A 435 2.11 -9.61 -12.01
CA PRO A 435 2.54 -10.95 -12.40
C PRO A 435 3.88 -10.98 -13.16
N PRO A 436 4.48 -12.17 -13.40
CA PRO A 436 5.69 -12.30 -14.21
C PRO A 436 5.54 -11.59 -15.56
N PHE A 437 6.59 -10.86 -15.94
CA PHE A 437 6.68 -10.13 -17.22
C PHE A 437 5.56 -9.11 -17.50
N SER A 438 4.68 -8.83 -16.54
CA SER A 438 3.43 -8.10 -16.75
C SER A 438 3.43 -6.70 -16.13
N LYS A 439 2.63 -5.81 -16.70
CA LYS A 439 2.32 -4.49 -16.15
C LYS A 439 1.60 -4.63 -14.81
N SER A 440 1.84 -3.68 -13.90
CA SER A 440 1.18 -3.70 -12.59
C SER A 440 -0.29 -3.29 -12.68
N GLY A 441 -1.06 -3.71 -11.67
CA GLY A 441 -2.52 -3.54 -11.60
C GLY A 441 -3.03 -2.10 -11.61
N GLY A 442 -2.18 -1.09 -11.57
CA GLY A 442 -2.54 0.29 -11.91
C GLY A 442 -2.88 1.18 -10.73
N ASN A 443 -2.31 0.93 -9.55
CA ASN A 443 -2.60 1.66 -8.33
C ASN A 443 -1.46 2.56 -7.87
N GLY A 444 -1.82 3.76 -7.38
CA GLY A 444 -0.91 4.70 -6.74
C GLY A 444 -0.02 5.51 -7.69
N SER A 445 0.70 6.47 -7.12
CA SER A 445 1.54 7.41 -7.87
C SER A 445 2.61 6.70 -8.69
N SER A 446 2.77 7.09 -9.97
CA SER A 446 3.69 6.47 -10.94
C SER A 446 3.35 5.03 -11.40
N HIS A 447 2.14 4.52 -11.15
CA HIS A 447 1.67 3.21 -11.63
C HIS A 447 1.88 3.02 -13.15
N GLN A 448 1.68 4.06 -13.97
CA GLN A 448 1.84 3.99 -15.42
C GLN A 448 3.25 3.52 -15.84
N LYS A 449 4.30 3.83 -15.05
CA LYS A 449 5.70 3.48 -15.32
C LYS A 449 6.09 2.04 -14.93
N LYS A 450 5.21 1.27 -14.29
CA LYS A 450 5.51 -0.11 -13.86
C LYS A 450 5.08 -1.14 -14.92
N LEU A 451 5.82 -1.14 -16.03
CA LEU A 451 5.51 -1.92 -17.24
C LEU A 451 5.80 -3.42 -17.10
N LYS A 452 6.82 -3.80 -16.32
CA LYS A 452 7.14 -5.19 -15.98
C LYS A 452 7.87 -5.29 -14.63
N PRO A 453 7.94 -6.46 -13.97
CA PRO A 453 8.69 -6.62 -12.74
C PRO A 453 10.17 -6.30 -12.93
N ALA A 454 10.67 -5.29 -12.21
CA ALA A 454 12.09 -4.91 -12.23
C ALA A 454 12.89 -5.70 -11.17
N GLY A 455 14.22 -5.71 -11.29
CA GLY A 455 15.13 -6.41 -10.38
C GLY A 455 14.90 -6.17 -8.88
N ALA A 456 14.39 -4.99 -8.50
CA ALA A 456 14.00 -4.65 -7.13
C ALA A 456 12.89 -5.58 -6.59
N ARG A 457 11.83 -5.76 -7.40
CA ARG A 457 10.68 -6.61 -7.10
C ARG A 457 11.05 -8.10 -7.15
N ILE A 458 11.93 -8.50 -8.08
CA ILE A 458 12.48 -9.86 -8.10
C ILE A 458 13.34 -10.13 -6.87
N GLY A 459 14.21 -9.19 -6.48
CA GLY A 459 15.06 -9.31 -5.30
C GLY A 459 14.26 -9.37 -3.99
N TYR A 460 13.13 -8.66 -3.93
CA TYR A 460 12.20 -8.75 -2.79
C TYR A 460 11.52 -10.13 -2.70
N LEU A 461 11.01 -10.65 -3.83
CA LEU A 461 10.45 -12.01 -3.89
C LEU A 461 11.51 -13.08 -3.63
N ASP A 462 12.75 -12.90 -4.08
CA ASP A 462 13.89 -13.80 -3.76
C ASP A 462 14.17 -13.82 -2.26
N ALA A 463 14.17 -12.67 -1.60
CA ALA A 463 14.29 -12.58 -0.16
C ALA A 463 13.13 -13.29 0.56
N LEU A 464 11.87 -12.94 0.26
CA LEU A 464 10.72 -13.55 0.93
C LEU A 464 10.57 -15.04 0.63
N ALA A 465 10.88 -15.52 -0.58
CA ALA A 465 10.89 -16.95 -0.91
C ALA A 465 11.85 -17.74 -0.01
N ARG A 466 13.07 -17.23 0.20
CA ARG A 466 14.08 -17.84 1.09
C ARG A 466 13.70 -17.76 2.57
N LEU A 467 13.12 -16.63 2.98
CA LEU A 467 12.85 -16.32 4.39
C LEU A 467 11.54 -16.94 4.89
N THR A 468 10.51 -17.02 4.05
CA THR A 468 9.18 -17.59 4.39
C THR A 468 8.96 -19.00 3.84
N VAL A 469 9.94 -19.55 3.11
CA VAL A 469 9.87 -20.87 2.42
C VAL A 469 8.74 -20.92 1.37
N ASN A 470 8.35 -19.78 0.79
CA ASN A 470 7.25 -19.70 -0.17
C ASN A 470 7.67 -20.17 -1.58
N THR A 471 7.06 -21.28 -2.03
CA THR A 471 7.37 -21.96 -3.30
C THR A 471 6.83 -21.23 -4.53
N HIS A 472 5.69 -20.53 -4.42
CA HIS A 472 5.13 -19.70 -5.50
C HIS A 472 6.08 -18.53 -5.84
N ALA A 473 6.55 -17.81 -4.81
CA ALA A 473 7.55 -16.74 -4.98
C ALA A 473 8.88 -17.28 -5.53
N ALA A 474 9.30 -18.47 -5.11
CA ALA A 474 10.51 -19.09 -5.64
C ALA A 474 10.40 -19.45 -7.13
N ASP A 475 9.26 -19.97 -7.58
CA ASP A 475 9.01 -20.23 -9.00
C ASP A 475 8.91 -18.93 -9.82
N TYR A 476 8.25 -17.89 -9.30
CA TYR A 476 8.27 -16.55 -9.88
C TYR A 476 9.70 -16.06 -10.17
N VAL A 477 10.58 -16.18 -9.17
CA VAL A 477 12.00 -15.80 -9.27
C VAL A 477 12.73 -16.68 -10.30
N ARG A 478 12.50 -18.00 -10.30
CA ARG A 478 13.09 -18.92 -11.30
C ARG A 478 12.66 -18.58 -12.73
N ARG A 479 11.37 -18.37 -12.99
CA ARG A 479 10.87 -18.03 -14.34
C ARG A 479 11.48 -16.72 -14.84
N THR A 480 11.50 -15.69 -14.00
CA THR A 480 12.06 -14.37 -14.36
C THR A 480 13.58 -14.41 -14.56
N MET A 481 14.33 -15.12 -13.70
CA MET A 481 15.78 -15.31 -13.87
C MET A 481 16.17 -16.23 -15.02
N ARG A 482 15.29 -17.16 -15.43
CA ARG A 482 15.51 -18.00 -16.63
C ARG A 482 15.40 -17.18 -17.93
N ALA A 483 14.51 -16.19 -17.95
CA ALA A 483 14.36 -15.28 -19.09
C ALA A 483 15.43 -14.17 -19.11
N ASP A 484 15.83 -13.65 -17.95
CA ASP A 484 16.92 -12.69 -17.80
C ASP A 484 17.76 -13.01 -16.55
N SER A 485 18.88 -13.70 -16.74
CA SER A 485 19.81 -14.06 -15.65
C SER A 485 20.51 -12.85 -15.03
N THR A 486 20.38 -11.66 -15.63
CA THR A 486 20.94 -10.41 -15.12
C THR A 486 19.91 -9.54 -14.37
N ILE A 487 18.64 -9.95 -14.31
CA ILE A 487 17.54 -9.11 -13.80
C ILE A 487 17.78 -8.55 -12.39
N LEU A 488 18.35 -9.35 -11.48
CA LEU A 488 18.70 -8.95 -10.11
C LEU A 488 19.78 -7.84 -10.08
N LYS A 489 20.68 -7.83 -11.07
CA LYS A 489 21.70 -6.79 -11.23
C LYS A 489 21.09 -5.45 -11.62
N GLY A 490 19.90 -5.44 -12.22
CA GLY A 490 19.14 -4.22 -12.51
C GLY A 490 18.74 -3.40 -11.28
N ALA A 491 18.83 -3.97 -10.07
CA ALA A 491 18.63 -3.27 -8.80
C ALA A 491 19.93 -2.89 -8.07
N PHE A 492 21.09 -3.37 -8.54
CA PHE A 492 22.38 -3.17 -7.87
C PHE A 492 22.73 -1.69 -7.76
N GLY A 493 23.06 -1.22 -6.55
CA GLY A 493 23.30 0.19 -6.24
C GLY A 493 22.03 1.05 -6.09
N GLY A 494 20.82 0.49 -6.24
CA GLY A 494 19.57 1.23 -6.04
C GLY A 494 19.31 1.60 -4.58
N LYS A 495 19.39 2.91 -4.26
CA LYS A 495 19.22 3.52 -2.93
C LYS A 495 18.25 2.80 -1.98
N SER A 496 17.03 2.54 -2.42
CA SER A 496 15.92 2.02 -1.60
C SER A 496 15.58 0.53 -1.84
N ALA A 497 16.19 -0.12 -2.83
CA ALA A 497 15.76 -1.44 -3.28
C ALA A 497 16.87 -2.44 -3.67
N ASP A 498 18.15 -2.07 -3.56
CA ASP A 498 19.24 -3.04 -3.73
C ASP A 498 19.28 -4.05 -2.56
N LEU A 499 19.01 -5.32 -2.86
CA LEU A 499 19.15 -6.45 -1.92
C LEU A 499 20.38 -7.33 -2.25
N SER A 500 21.31 -6.85 -3.06
CA SER A 500 22.55 -7.58 -3.40
C SER A 500 23.41 -7.86 -2.16
N TRP A 501 23.43 -6.94 -1.18
CA TRP A 501 24.08 -7.19 0.11
C TRP A 501 23.39 -8.27 0.94
N PHE A 502 22.05 -8.27 0.97
CA PHE A 502 21.27 -9.34 1.60
C PHE A 502 21.57 -10.72 0.98
N ARG A 503 21.68 -10.83 -0.35
CA ARG A 503 21.99 -12.11 -1.01
C ARG A 503 23.40 -12.65 -0.72
N LEU A 504 24.36 -11.78 -0.33
CA LEU A 504 25.66 -12.23 0.17
C LEU A 504 25.56 -12.80 1.60
N LEU A 505 24.75 -12.16 2.45
CA LEU A 505 24.51 -12.52 3.86
C LEU A 505 23.51 -13.67 4.06
N CYS A 506 22.66 -13.97 3.09
CA CYS A 506 21.65 -15.02 3.20
C CYS A 506 22.24 -16.37 2.75
N HIS A 507 22.09 -17.39 3.60
CA HIS A 507 22.56 -18.75 3.33
C HIS A 507 21.44 -19.71 2.93
N ARG A 508 20.17 -19.28 3.00
CA ARG A 508 19.01 -20.10 2.63
C ARG A 508 18.86 -20.19 1.11
N GLU A 509 18.63 -21.39 0.59
CA GLU A 509 18.34 -21.62 -0.83
C GLU A 509 16.89 -21.22 -1.20
N LEU A 510 16.59 -21.17 -2.50
CA LEU A 510 15.21 -20.97 -2.97
C LEU A 510 14.43 -22.29 -2.83
N PRO A 511 13.28 -22.32 -2.14
CA PRO A 511 12.50 -23.55 -1.93
C PRO A 511 11.92 -24.08 -3.25
N VAL A 512 11.72 -25.39 -3.34
CA VAL A 512 11.11 -26.08 -4.50
C VAL A 512 9.74 -26.61 -4.09
N GLY A 513 8.77 -26.56 -5.00
CA GLY A 513 7.41 -27.06 -4.79
C GLY A 513 6.45 -26.57 -5.88
N ASP A 514 5.17 -26.53 -5.56
CA ASP A 514 4.03 -26.34 -6.46
C ASP A 514 4.10 -25.18 -7.48
N GLY A 515 4.78 -24.08 -7.16
CA GLY A 515 5.00 -22.98 -8.10
C GLY A 515 3.73 -22.21 -8.50
N LEU A 516 3.83 -21.33 -9.50
CA LEU A 516 2.75 -20.39 -9.85
C LEU A 516 1.51 -21.08 -10.42
N ASP A 517 1.64 -22.23 -11.06
CA ASP A 517 0.53 -22.90 -11.76
C ASP A 517 -0.55 -23.46 -10.79
N ARG A 518 -0.25 -23.49 -9.48
CA ARG A 518 -1.19 -23.82 -8.40
C ARG A 518 -1.83 -22.61 -7.71
N LEU A 519 -1.46 -21.38 -8.09
CA LEU A 519 -2.11 -20.19 -7.53
C LEU A 519 -3.59 -20.09 -7.96
N PRO A 520 -4.49 -19.62 -7.07
CA PRO A 520 -5.88 -19.39 -7.43
C PRO A 520 -5.99 -18.31 -8.54
N PRO A 521 -7.08 -18.32 -9.34
CA PRO A 521 -7.27 -17.32 -10.40
C PRO A 521 -7.33 -15.89 -9.89
N SER A 522 -7.82 -15.66 -8.67
CA SER A 522 -7.92 -14.33 -8.06
C SER A 522 -7.36 -14.29 -6.63
N TYR A 523 -7.03 -13.08 -6.18
CA TYR A 523 -6.72 -12.80 -4.77
C TYR A 523 -7.27 -11.42 -4.40
N ILE A 524 -7.76 -11.31 -3.17
CA ILE A 524 -8.55 -10.18 -2.67
C ILE A 524 -7.99 -9.74 -1.32
N PHE A 525 -7.84 -8.43 -1.17
CA PHE A 525 -7.25 -7.73 -0.03
C PHE A 525 -8.32 -6.79 0.52
N PRO A 526 -9.29 -7.28 1.33
CA PRO A 526 -10.49 -6.53 1.66
C PRO A 526 -10.22 -5.37 2.61
N GLU A 527 -9.26 -5.49 3.53
CA GLU A 527 -8.85 -4.40 4.43
C GLU A 527 -8.20 -3.23 3.66
N SER A 528 -7.32 -3.52 2.71
CA SER A 528 -6.71 -2.52 1.82
C SER A 528 -7.61 -2.11 0.65
N GLY A 529 -8.67 -2.88 0.36
CA GLY A 529 -9.63 -2.65 -0.71
C GLY A 529 -9.07 -2.85 -2.11
N LEU A 530 -8.29 -3.91 -2.34
CA LEU A 530 -7.71 -4.27 -3.64
C LEU A 530 -8.09 -5.69 -4.06
N ALA A 531 -8.29 -5.90 -5.35
CA ALA A 531 -8.45 -7.24 -5.92
C ALA A 531 -7.79 -7.33 -7.30
N SER A 532 -7.30 -8.51 -7.65
CA SER A 532 -6.80 -8.83 -8.99
C SER A 532 -7.12 -10.28 -9.36
N GLY A 533 -7.34 -10.55 -10.64
CA GLY A 533 -7.55 -11.90 -11.17
C GLY A 533 -6.90 -12.12 -12.53
N MET A 534 -6.62 -13.39 -12.84
CA MET A 534 -5.81 -13.87 -13.96
C MET A 534 -6.45 -15.14 -14.55
N THR A 535 -6.38 -15.27 -15.88
CA THR A 535 -6.78 -16.49 -16.57
C THR A 535 -5.68 -17.54 -16.63
N ASP A 536 -4.41 -17.11 -16.68
CA ASP A 536 -3.26 -18.01 -16.85
C ASP A 536 -2.03 -17.57 -16.02
N TRP A 537 -1.54 -18.49 -15.17
CA TRP A 537 -0.30 -18.34 -14.39
C TRP A 537 0.90 -19.02 -15.06
N HIS A 538 0.65 -19.93 -15.99
CA HIS A 538 1.67 -20.67 -16.74
C HIS A 538 2.29 -19.78 -17.82
N ASP A 539 1.45 -19.23 -18.71
CA ASP A 539 1.90 -18.40 -19.83
C ASP A 539 1.30 -16.97 -19.80
N TYR A 540 2.09 -16.01 -19.34
CA TYR A 540 1.68 -14.60 -19.26
C TYR A 540 1.23 -14.00 -20.61
N ARG A 541 1.65 -14.58 -21.75
CA ARG A 541 1.24 -14.14 -23.10
C ARG A 541 -0.22 -14.48 -23.42
N GLN A 542 -0.80 -15.45 -22.71
CA GLN A 542 -2.20 -15.86 -22.81
C GLN A 542 -3.06 -15.34 -21.65
N ASN A 543 -2.42 -14.69 -20.67
CA ASN A 543 -3.10 -14.19 -19.48
C ASN A 543 -3.90 -12.91 -19.78
N ALA A 544 -5.23 -13.03 -19.71
CA ALA A 544 -6.11 -11.90 -19.47
C ALA A 544 -6.17 -11.65 -17.96
N MET A 545 -5.85 -10.42 -17.55
CA MET A 545 -5.86 -10.02 -16.14
C MET A 545 -6.81 -8.83 -15.94
N TRP A 546 -7.43 -8.77 -14.77
CA TRP A 546 -8.14 -7.59 -14.29
C TRP A 546 -7.63 -7.16 -12.92
N SER A 547 -7.81 -5.89 -12.58
CA SER A 547 -7.61 -5.33 -11.24
C SER A 547 -8.78 -4.44 -10.85
N PHE A 548 -9.02 -4.30 -9.54
CA PHE A 548 -10.09 -3.48 -8.98
C PHE A 548 -9.64 -2.82 -7.66
N ARG A 549 -10.15 -1.61 -7.38
CA ARG A 549 -9.92 -0.90 -6.10
C ARG A 549 -11.20 -0.27 -5.56
N SER A 550 -11.47 -0.47 -4.27
CA SER A 550 -12.40 0.34 -3.47
C SER A 550 -11.97 0.26 -2.01
N SER A 551 -11.36 1.34 -1.50
CA SER A 551 -10.31 1.26 -0.47
C SER A 551 -10.51 2.24 0.69
N PRO A 552 -10.50 1.76 1.95
CA PRO A 552 -10.68 2.60 3.16
C PRO A 552 -9.61 3.68 3.33
N TYR A 553 -8.44 3.49 2.71
CA TYR A 553 -7.34 4.45 2.68
C TYR A 553 -7.65 5.73 1.87
N GLY A 554 -8.81 5.78 1.20
CA GLY A 554 -9.22 6.94 0.42
C GLY A 554 -8.28 7.24 -0.74
N SER A 555 -8.06 8.53 -0.96
CA SER A 555 -7.11 9.07 -1.93
C SER A 555 -6.13 10.03 -1.25
N THR A 556 -5.64 9.70 -0.06
CA THR A 556 -4.51 10.42 0.54
C THR A 556 -3.16 9.91 0.03
N SER A 557 -2.06 10.43 0.60
CA SER A 557 -0.68 10.01 0.36
C SER A 557 -0.37 9.77 -1.12
N HIS A 558 0.16 8.61 -1.53
CA HIS A 558 0.37 8.26 -2.94
C HIS A 558 -0.77 7.50 -3.61
N ALA A 559 -1.87 7.18 -2.92
CA ALA A 559 -3.06 6.56 -3.52
C ALA A 559 -3.75 7.48 -4.55
N LEU A 560 -4.81 7.02 -5.20
CA LEU A 560 -5.55 7.75 -6.25
C LEU A 560 -7.04 7.88 -5.85
N ALA A 561 -7.77 8.82 -6.43
CA ALA A 561 -9.22 9.00 -6.23
C ALA A 561 -9.99 8.10 -7.21
N ASN A 562 -9.70 6.80 -7.10
CA ASN A 562 -10.10 5.74 -8.03
C ASN A 562 -10.94 4.65 -7.35
N GLN A 563 -11.82 5.01 -6.41
CA GLN A 563 -12.74 4.05 -5.79
C GLN A 563 -13.72 3.51 -6.84
N ASN A 564 -14.02 2.21 -6.71
CA ASN A 564 -14.74 1.38 -7.68
C ASN A 564 -14.10 1.38 -9.10
N ALA A 565 -12.85 1.78 -9.27
CA ALA A 565 -12.18 1.69 -10.57
C ALA A 565 -11.65 0.28 -10.85
N TRP A 566 -11.68 -0.13 -12.11
CA TRP A 566 -11.10 -1.39 -12.60
C TRP A 566 -10.15 -1.15 -13.79
N ASN A 567 -9.25 -2.11 -14.07
CA ASN A 567 -8.39 -2.08 -15.26
C ASN A 567 -8.32 -3.48 -15.87
N THR A 568 -8.13 -3.58 -17.20
CA THR A 568 -7.89 -4.85 -17.92
C THR A 568 -6.51 -4.89 -18.57
N PHE A 569 -5.99 -6.10 -18.74
CA PHE A 569 -4.68 -6.39 -19.27
C PHE A 569 -4.75 -7.68 -20.10
N TYR A 570 -3.94 -7.77 -21.17
CA TYR A 570 -3.73 -9.01 -21.90
C TYR A 570 -2.27 -9.12 -22.33
N GLY A 571 -1.69 -10.32 -22.22
CA GLY A 571 -0.32 -10.59 -22.65
C GLY A 571 0.75 -9.86 -21.81
N GLY A 572 0.40 -9.43 -20.60
CA GLY A 572 1.22 -8.58 -19.75
C GLY A 572 1.14 -7.08 -20.03
N GLU A 573 0.38 -6.62 -21.02
CA GLU A 573 0.17 -5.19 -21.33
C GLU A 573 -1.23 -4.70 -20.95
N SER A 574 -1.37 -3.42 -20.61
CA SER A 574 -2.66 -2.80 -20.27
C SER A 574 -3.58 -2.61 -21.47
N LEU A 575 -4.88 -2.64 -21.22
CA LEU A 575 -5.94 -2.31 -22.18
C LEU A 575 -6.75 -1.14 -21.62
N PHE A 576 -7.93 -1.37 -21.03
CA PHE A 576 -8.61 -0.33 -20.26
C PHE A 576 -7.84 -0.07 -18.97
N TYR A 577 -7.32 1.15 -18.80
CA TYR A 577 -6.34 1.45 -17.76
C TYR A 577 -6.33 2.92 -17.37
N SER A 578 -6.24 3.17 -16.06
CA SER A 578 -6.17 4.52 -15.47
C SER A 578 -5.13 5.43 -16.15
N SER A 579 -5.56 6.63 -16.52
CA SER A 579 -4.85 7.57 -17.36
C SER A 579 -4.06 8.62 -16.56
N GLY A 580 -3.66 9.72 -17.21
CA GLY A 580 -2.79 10.76 -16.64
C GLY A 580 -1.32 10.39 -16.48
N HIS A 581 -0.51 11.39 -16.12
CA HIS A 581 0.91 11.26 -15.83
C HIS A 581 1.25 11.80 -14.45
N HIS A 582 1.99 11.03 -13.66
CA HIS A 582 2.56 11.54 -12.41
C HIS A 582 3.74 12.49 -12.70
N VAL A 583 3.49 13.79 -12.84
CA VAL A 583 4.48 14.83 -13.09
C VAL A 583 5.26 15.14 -11.80
N ALA A 584 4.56 15.59 -10.76
CA ALA A 584 5.03 15.77 -9.40
C ALA A 584 4.04 15.17 -8.38
N PHE A 585 4.28 15.37 -7.07
CA PHE A 585 3.35 14.90 -6.03
C PHE A 585 2.04 15.69 -6.01
N ILE A 586 2.16 17.02 -6.11
CA ILE A 586 1.04 17.94 -6.24
C ILE A 586 1.39 19.00 -7.31
N ASP A 587 0.57 19.03 -8.35
CA ASP A 587 0.54 20.01 -9.43
C ASP A 587 -0.82 19.85 -10.16
N PRO A 588 -1.28 20.84 -10.94
CA PRO A 588 -2.58 20.79 -11.62
C PRO A 588 -2.85 19.51 -12.42
N HIS A 589 -1.89 19.01 -13.20
CA HIS A 589 -2.11 17.77 -13.97
C HIS A 589 -2.13 16.55 -13.05
N SER A 590 -1.17 16.44 -12.13
CA SER A 590 -1.08 15.28 -11.23
C SER A 590 -2.29 15.16 -10.31
N VAL A 591 -2.90 16.28 -9.90
CA VAL A 591 -4.15 16.30 -9.13
C VAL A 591 -5.38 16.08 -10.02
N TYR A 592 -5.60 16.91 -11.05
CA TYR A 592 -6.85 16.91 -11.81
C TYR A 592 -6.98 15.76 -12.82
N CYS A 593 -5.86 15.22 -13.32
CA CYS A 593 -5.85 14.34 -14.50
C CYS A 593 -5.12 12.99 -14.29
N HIS A 594 -4.55 12.75 -13.12
CA HIS A 594 -3.90 11.48 -12.75
C HIS A 594 -4.35 10.95 -11.39
N ARG A 595 -4.51 11.82 -10.37
CA ARG A 595 -5.10 11.45 -9.07
C ARG A 595 -6.63 11.51 -9.10
N GLY A 596 -7.20 12.51 -9.75
CA GLY A 596 -8.64 12.77 -9.77
C GLY A 596 -9.45 11.73 -10.54
N THR A 597 -10.67 11.49 -10.08
CA THR A 597 -11.59 10.42 -10.55
C THR A 597 -11.80 10.39 -12.07
N ARG A 598 -11.72 11.54 -12.76
CA ARG A 598 -11.82 11.64 -14.22
C ARG A 598 -10.71 10.93 -15.01
N ALA A 599 -9.68 10.43 -14.33
CA ALA A 599 -8.60 9.66 -14.93
C ALA A 599 -8.83 8.14 -14.87
N HIS A 600 -9.91 7.67 -14.23
CA HIS A 600 -10.09 6.27 -13.83
C HIS A 600 -11.38 5.68 -14.38
N ASN A 601 -11.38 4.36 -14.62
CA ASN A 601 -12.53 3.63 -15.20
C ASN A 601 -13.65 3.44 -14.14
N THR A 602 -14.30 4.52 -13.75
CA THR A 602 -15.30 4.62 -12.67
C THR A 602 -16.38 5.64 -13.07
N ILE A 603 -17.13 6.18 -12.11
CA ILE A 603 -18.26 7.08 -12.34
C ILE A 603 -17.92 8.53 -11.91
N LEU A 604 -18.41 9.52 -12.66
CA LEU A 604 -18.56 10.92 -12.19
C LEU A 604 -20.03 11.27 -12.02
N VAL A 605 -20.31 12.26 -11.18
CA VAL A 605 -21.67 12.70 -10.83
C VAL A 605 -21.78 14.20 -11.06
N ASN A 606 -22.59 14.63 -12.04
CA ASN A 606 -22.56 15.99 -12.59
C ASN A 606 -21.14 16.45 -13.02
N GLY A 607 -20.28 15.51 -13.44
CA GLY A 607 -18.86 15.77 -13.75
C GLY A 607 -17.93 15.89 -12.53
N MET A 608 -18.47 15.81 -11.31
CA MET A 608 -17.70 15.89 -10.05
C MET A 608 -17.01 14.57 -9.72
N MET A 609 -15.86 14.71 -9.04
CA MET A 609 -14.94 13.65 -8.66
C MET A 609 -15.08 13.26 -7.18
N GLN A 610 -14.39 12.19 -6.80
CA GLN A 610 -14.22 11.78 -5.41
C GLN A 610 -13.31 12.76 -4.67
N ARG A 611 -13.56 12.97 -3.37
CA ARG A 611 -12.82 13.88 -2.49
C ARG A 611 -11.35 13.50 -2.43
N ILE A 612 -10.46 14.49 -2.29
CA ILE A 612 -9.05 14.26 -2.04
C ILE A 612 -8.76 14.17 -0.54
N GLY A 613 -8.49 12.97 -0.04
CA GLY A 613 -8.13 12.72 1.36
C GLY A 613 -8.44 11.30 1.79
N THR A 614 -8.40 11.01 3.09
CA THR A 614 -8.93 9.75 3.65
C THR A 614 -10.45 9.67 3.51
N GLU A 615 -11.11 10.82 3.50
CA GLU A 615 -12.56 11.04 3.35
C GLU A 615 -13.09 10.64 1.96
N GLY A 616 -12.22 10.53 0.96
CA GLY A 616 -12.54 9.99 -0.36
C GLY A 616 -12.52 8.46 -0.40
N TYR A 617 -13.02 7.78 0.64
CA TYR A 617 -12.91 6.33 0.81
C TYR A 617 -13.93 5.53 0.01
N GLY A 618 -13.51 4.33 -0.38
CA GLY A 618 -14.41 3.23 -0.69
C GLY A 618 -14.13 2.09 0.28
N TRP A 619 -14.78 0.94 0.09
CA TRP A 619 -14.48 -0.29 0.83
C TRP A 619 -14.96 -1.51 0.06
N MET A 620 -14.60 -2.70 0.53
CA MET A 620 -15.02 -3.99 -0.05
C MET A 620 -15.98 -4.71 0.92
N PRO A 621 -17.31 -4.57 0.78
CA PRO A 621 -18.26 -5.20 1.70
C PRO A 621 -18.33 -6.71 1.51
N ARG A 622 -18.17 -7.19 0.26
CA ARG A 622 -18.38 -8.60 -0.12
C ARG A 622 -17.38 -9.04 -1.17
N TRP A 623 -16.93 -10.27 -1.05
CA TRP A 623 -16.02 -10.88 -2.01
C TRP A 623 -16.07 -12.41 -1.99
N TYR A 624 -15.64 -13.02 -3.08
CA TYR A 624 -15.46 -14.46 -3.22
C TYR A 624 -14.32 -14.74 -4.22
N ALA A 625 -13.31 -15.48 -3.79
CA ALA A 625 -12.15 -15.86 -4.61
C ALA A 625 -12.22 -17.36 -4.93
N GLY A 626 -13.02 -17.70 -5.94
CA GLY A 626 -13.23 -19.08 -6.38
C GLY A 626 -12.39 -19.48 -7.59
N ARG A 627 -12.67 -20.68 -8.11
CA ARG A 627 -11.91 -21.26 -9.22
C ARG A 627 -12.60 -21.08 -10.57
N GLU A 628 -13.89 -21.37 -10.65
CA GLU A 628 -14.66 -21.22 -11.90
C GLU A 628 -15.40 -19.87 -11.94
N VAL A 629 -15.51 -19.18 -10.80
CA VAL A 629 -15.94 -17.78 -10.72
C VAL A 629 -15.24 -17.02 -9.59
N SER A 630 -15.10 -15.71 -9.73
CA SER A 630 -14.73 -14.81 -8.62
C SER A 630 -15.64 -13.58 -8.61
N TYR A 631 -15.86 -12.99 -7.44
CA TYR A 631 -16.76 -11.85 -7.25
C TYR A 631 -16.14 -10.84 -6.27
N VAL A 632 -16.28 -9.55 -6.57
CA VAL A 632 -16.07 -8.45 -5.61
C VAL A 632 -17.21 -7.44 -5.70
N LEU A 633 -17.53 -6.88 -4.54
CA LEU A 633 -18.29 -5.64 -4.42
C LEU A 633 -17.34 -4.55 -3.92
N GLY A 634 -17.36 -3.39 -4.58
CA GLY A 634 -16.88 -2.14 -3.99
C GLY A 634 -18.04 -1.19 -3.70
N ASP A 635 -17.94 -0.47 -2.60
CA ASP A 635 -18.90 0.57 -2.22
C ASP A 635 -18.14 1.88 -2.03
N ALA A 636 -18.51 2.90 -2.81
CA ALA A 636 -17.88 4.22 -2.87
C ALA A 636 -18.92 5.33 -2.64
N SER A 637 -20.03 5.01 -1.97
CA SER A 637 -21.16 5.92 -1.77
C SER A 637 -20.77 7.24 -1.09
N ASN A 638 -19.82 7.18 -0.14
CA ASN A 638 -19.36 8.34 0.63
C ASN A 638 -18.13 9.05 0.03
N ALA A 639 -17.59 8.55 -1.10
CA ALA A 639 -16.34 9.03 -1.67
C ALA A 639 -16.44 10.44 -2.29
N TYR A 640 -17.64 10.98 -2.53
CA TYR A 640 -17.88 12.18 -3.35
C TYR A 640 -18.21 13.42 -2.51
N GLY A 641 -17.94 14.60 -3.06
CA GLY A 641 -18.23 15.90 -2.45
C GLY A 641 -17.04 16.86 -2.44
N GLU A 642 -17.15 17.88 -1.59
CA GLU A 642 -16.11 18.89 -1.39
C GLU A 642 -14.86 18.29 -0.69
N VAL A 643 -13.69 18.84 -0.99
CA VAL A 643 -12.44 18.43 -0.33
C VAL A 643 -12.38 19.02 1.07
N VAL A 644 -12.69 18.20 2.07
CA VAL A 644 -12.70 18.60 3.49
C VAL A 644 -11.36 18.43 4.20
N SER A 645 -10.44 17.63 3.65
CA SER A 645 -9.15 17.31 4.29
C SER A 645 -8.23 18.52 4.42
N GLU A 646 -8.03 19.01 5.65
CA GLU A 646 -7.16 20.15 5.95
C GLU A 646 -5.72 19.95 5.45
N LEU A 647 -5.21 18.72 5.50
CA LEU A 647 -3.89 18.35 4.96
C LEU A 647 -3.80 18.64 3.46
N TRP A 648 -4.84 18.31 2.71
CA TRP A 648 -4.86 18.51 1.27
C TRP A 648 -5.20 19.95 0.87
N LYS A 649 -6.08 20.64 1.62
CA LYS A 649 -6.29 22.10 1.46
C LYS A 649 -4.98 22.86 1.64
N ASN A 650 -4.23 22.58 2.70
CA ASN A 650 -2.95 23.25 2.98
C ASN A 650 -1.88 22.93 1.93
N ARG A 651 -1.88 21.72 1.36
CA ARG A 651 -1.04 21.39 0.19
C ARG A 651 -1.46 22.18 -1.06
N ALA A 652 -2.76 22.27 -1.35
CA ALA A 652 -3.28 22.96 -2.51
C ALA A 652 -2.98 24.47 -2.48
N ALA A 653 -3.11 25.10 -1.30
CA ALA A 653 -2.82 26.51 -1.05
C ALA A 653 -1.38 26.95 -1.41
N VAL A 654 -0.42 26.02 -1.48
CA VAL A 654 0.98 26.29 -1.87
C VAL A 654 1.35 25.73 -3.25
N SER A 655 0.40 25.16 -4.03
CA SER A 655 0.70 24.32 -5.19
C SER A 655 -0.07 24.64 -6.48
N ASP A 656 -0.64 25.84 -6.58
CA ASP A 656 -1.45 26.31 -7.72
C ASP A 656 -2.63 25.36 -8.06
N VAL A 657 -3.20 24.71 -7.03
CA VAL A 657 -4.31 23.75 -7.12
C VAL A 657 -5.53 24.30 -6.39
N HIS A 658 -6.70 24.08 -6.98
CA HIS A 658 -7.99 24.54 -6.51
C HIS A 658 -8.95 23.35 -6.38
N PHE A 659 -9.74 23.35 -5.30
CA PHE A 659 -10.76 22.34 -5.03
C PHE A 659 -12.14 23.02 -5.07
N ASP A 660 -12.64 23.20 -6.29
CA ASP A 660 -13.91 23.87 -6.61
C ASP A 660 -14.64 23.13 -7.74
N GLU A 661 -15.87 23.55 -8.05
CA GLU A 661 -16.72 22.90 -9.05
C GLU A 661 -16.13 22.95 -10.46
N ALA A 662 -15.44 24.03 -10.83
CA ALA A 662 -14.82 24.17 -12.14
C ALA A 662 -13.67 23.17 -12.32
N HIS A 663 -12.96 22.84 -11.24
CA HIS A 663 -11.91 21.83 -11.21
C HIS A 663 -12.44 20.41 -10.95
N GLY A 664 -13.68 20.27 -10.48
CA GLY A 664 -14.43 19.02 -10.38
C GLY A 664 -14.71 18.52 -8.96
N TRP A 665 -14.79 19.41 -7.97
CA TRP A 665 -15.27 19.11 -6.61
C TRP A 665 -16.40 20.06 -6.22
N GLY A 666 -17.59 19.52 -5.99
CA GLY A 666 -18.77 20.29 -5.58
C GLY A 666 -19.54 19.59 -4.48
N LYS A 667 -20.77 20.05 -4.22
CA LYS A 667 -21.67 19.44 -3.23
C LYS A 667 -21.81 17.92 -3.46
N ASN A 668 -21.81 17.13 -2.38
CA ASN A 668 -22.15 15.70 -2.50
C ASN A 668 -23.64 15.51 -2.79
N HIS A 669 -23.92 14.70 -3.79
CA HIS A 669 -25.27 14.25 -4.15
C HIS A 669 -25.43 12.73 -4.08
N VAL A 670 -24.33 11.97 -3.90
CA VAL A 670 -24.34 10.50 -3.92
C VAL A 670 -24.89 9.95 -2.61
N LYS A 671 -25.83 9.01 -2.73
CA LYS A 671 -26.37 8.18 -1.65
C LYS A 671 -25.94 6.72 -1.75
N THR A 672 -25.92 6.18 -2.97
CA THR A 672 -25.42 4.83 -3.25
C THR A 672 -24.51 4.89 -4.48
N TYR A 673 -23.31 4.33 -4.36
CA TYR A 673 -22.52 3.85 -5.49
C TYR A 673 -21.89 2.51 -5.14
N ARG A 674 -22.56 1.43 -5.56
CA ARG A 674 -22.08 0.06 -5.47
C ARG A 674 -21.67 -0.45 -6.85
N ARG A 675 -20.48 -1.02 -6.94
CA ARG A 675 -19.99 -1.70 -8.15
C ARG A 675 -19.69 -3.17 -7.86
N HIS A 676 -20.45 -4.03 -8.49
CA HIS A 676 -20.24 -5.48 -8.52
C HIS A 676 -19.34 -5.82 -9.71
N LEU A 677 -18.35 -6.69 -9.50
CA LEU A 677 -17.53 -7.26 -10.57
C LEU A 677 -17.49 -8.78 -10.39
N VAL A 678 -17.94 -9.50 -11.42
CA VAL A 678 -17.89 -10.97 -11.51
C VAL A 678 -16.89 -11.35 -12.60
N SER A 679 -15.90 -12.17 -12.26
CA SER A 679 -14.91 -12.71 -13.21
C SER A 679 -15.27 -14.15 -13.56
N LEU A 680 -15.42 -14.42 -14.86
CA LEU A 680 -15.97 -15.68 -15.37
C LEU A 680 -14.85 -16.71 -15.58
N GLY A 681 -14.32 -17.20 -14.46
CA GLY A 681 -13.25 -18.19 -14.40
C GLY A 681 -12.03 -17.77 -15.24
N ARG A 682 -11.56 -18.69 -16.10
CA ARG A 682 -10.38 -18.48 -16.96
C ARG A 682 -10.72 -17.95 -18.36
N THR A 683 -11.93 -17.45 -18.60
CA THR A 683 -12.36 -17.01 -19.94
C THR A 683 -11.73 -15.68 -20.38
N GLY A 684 -11.38 -14.79 -19.45
CA GLY A 684 -11.02 -13.39 -19.74
C GLY A 684 -12.23 -12.45 -19.81
N ILE A 685 -13.44 -12.96 -19.51
CA ILE A 685 -14.65 -12.17 -19.42
C ILE A 685 -14.84 -11.70 -17.98
N ILE A 686 -15.19 -10.42 -17.81
CA ILE A 686 -15.74 -9.87 -16.56
C ILE A 686 -17.12 -9.26 -16.83
N PHE A 687 -18.00 -9.35 -15.84
CA PHE A 687 -19.28 -8.65 -15.79
C PHE A 687 -19.22 -7.60 -14.69
N VAL A 688 -19.51 -6.34 -15.02
CA VAL A 688 -19.55 -5.20 -14.10
C VAL A 688 -20.98 -4.69 -14.01
N TYR A 689 -21.48 -4.44 -12.80
CA TYR A 689 -22.83 -3.94 -12.56
C TYR A 689 -22.82 -2.84 -11.50
N ASP A 690 -23.39 -1.69 -11.84
CA ASP A 690 -23.42 -0.49 -11.00
C ASP A 690 -24.82 -0.22 -10.48
N GLU A 691 -24.93 0.01 -9.18
CA GLU A 691 -26.13 0.55 -8.52
C GLU A 691 -25.83 1.99 -8.08
N LEU A 692 -26.57 2.95 -8.64
CA LEU A 692 -26.36 4.37 -8.44
C LEU A 692 -27.62 5.03 -7.90
N GLU A 693 -27.50 5.81 -6.82
CA GLU A 693 -28.57 6.65 -6.27
C GLU A 693 -28.00 8.00 -5.85
N ALA A 694 -28.72 9.07 -6.18
CA ALA A 694 -28.49 10.43 -5.72
C ALA A 694 -29.70 11.02 -4.97
N ASP A 695 -29.47 12.07 -4.19
CA ASP A 695 -30.53 12.83 -3.50
C ASP A 695 -31.45 13.62 -4.46
N GLU A 696 -30.90 14.05 -5.59
CA GLU A 696 -31.59 14.75 -6.67
C GLU A 696 -31.27 14.16 -8.08
N PRO A 697 -31.96 14.58 -9.15
CA PRO A 697 -31.65 14.11 -10.50
C PRO A 697 -30.28 14.63 -10.99
N VAL A 698 -29.33 13.72 -11.21
CA VAL A 698 -27.94 14.06 -11.60
C VAL A 698 -27.55 13.40 -12.93
N GLU A 699 -26.57 13.98 -13.63
CA GLU A 699 -25.92 13.33 -14.78
C GLU A 699 -24.90 12.31 -14.26
N TRP A 700 -25.09 11.04 -14.56
CA TRP A 700 -24.10 10.00 -14.30
C TRP A 700 -23.19 9.87 -15.53
N SER A 701 -21.86 9.91 -15.33
CA SER A 701 -20.87 9.71 -16.39
C SER A 701 -20.09 8.43 -16.17
N TYR A 702 -20.21 7.46 -17.09
CA TYR A 702 -19.40 6.24 -17.10
C TYR A 702 -18.10 6.46 -17.89
N LEU A 703 -16.95 6.18 -17.29
CA LEU A 703 -15.62 6.42 -17.87
C LEU A 703 -14.90 5.14 -18.29
N LEU A 704 -14.20 5.20 -19.43
CA LEU A 704 -13.19 4.23 -19.83
C LEU A 704 -11.97 4.94 -20.42
N HIS A 705 -10.77 4.46 -20.11
CA HIS A 705 -9.51 5.06 -20.56
C HIS A 705 -8.54 4.03 -21.14
N ALA A 706 -7.71 4.45 -22.08
CA ALA A 706 -6.62 3.64 -22.64
C ALA A 706 -5.34 4.47 -22.80
N VAL A 707 -4.19 3.85 -22.52
CA VAL A 707 -2.88 4.55 -22.47
C VAL A 707 -1.88 4.07 -23.53
N LEU A 708 -2.23 3.09 -24.36
CA LEU A 708 -1.36 2.52 -25.39
C LEU A 708 -1.89 2.73 -26.82
N GLN A 709 -3.19 2.55 -27.03
CA GLN A 709 -3.84 2.68 -28.33
C GLN A 709 -5.15 3.47 -28.18
N PRO A 710 -5.71 4.01 -29.28
CA PRO A 710 -7.01 4.66 -29.28
C PRO A 710 -8.13 3.79 -28.70
N ILE A 711 -9.15 4.46 -28.18
CA ILE A 711 -10.46 3.86 -27.94
C ILE A 711 -11.28 4.04 -29.22
N THR A 712 -11.95 2.96 -29.66
CA THR A 712 -13.01 3.04 -30.68
C THR A 712 -14.36 2.74 -30.05
N MET A 713 -15.41 3.26 -30.66
CA MET A 713 -16.78 3.13 -30.18
C MET A 713 -17.72 2.79 -31.34
N GLU A 714 -18.69 1.91 -31.07
CA GLU A 714 -19.75 1.51 -31.99
C GLU A 714 -21.09 1.56 -31.24
N GLN A 715 -22.03 2.39 -31.72
CA GLN A 715 -23.40 2.41 -31.22
C GLN A 715 -24.16 1.20 -31.76
N ARG A 716 -24.79 0.41 -30.88
CA ARG A 716 -25.65 -0.73 -31.25
C ARG A 716 -27.04 -0.56 -30.63
N ASP A 717 -28.04 -1.26 -31.17
CA ASP A 717 -29.45 -1.18 -30.75
C ASP A 717 -29.70 -1.25 -29.24
N ARG A 718 -28.86 -2.00 -28.50
CA ARG A 718 -29.05 -2.28 -27.07
C ARG A 718 -27.83 -2.02 -26.18
N CYS A 719 -26.72 -1.57 -26.76
CA CYS A 719 -25.50 -1.25 -26.00
C CYS A 719 -24.58 -0.31 -26.80
N VAL A 720 -23.63 0.31 -26.10
CA VAL A 720 -22.46 0.93 -26.73
C VAL A 720 -21.32 -0.10 -26.64
N LYS A 721 -20.70 -0.46 -27.76
CA LYS A 721 -19.44 -1.24 -27.74
C LYS A 721 -18.28 -0.26 -27.71
N ILE A 722 -17.43 -0.36 -26.69
CA ILE A 722 -16.18 0.37 -26.54
C ILE A 722 -15.03 -0.62 -26.67
N SER A 723 -14.05 -0.36 -27.54
CA SER A 723 -12.95 -1.29 -27.81
C SER A 723 -11.60 -0.58 -27.67
N THR A 724 -10.59 -1.27 -27.14
CA THR A 724 -9.18 -0.85 -27.24
C THR A 724 -8.27 -2.06 -27.38
N SER A 725 -7.01 -1.85 -27.76
CA SER A 725 -6.04 -2.92 -28.01
C SER A 725 -4.64 -2.60 -27.50
N ASN A 726 -3.79 -3.61 -27.41
CA ASN A 726 -2.37 -3.47 -27.17
C ASN A 726 -1.58 -4.31 -28.20
N THR A 727 -0.34 -4.69 -27.89
CA THR A 727 0.50 -5.50 -28.79
C THR A 727 -0.05 -6.92 -28.97
N HIS A 728 -0.73 -7.47 -27.95
CA HIS A 728 -1.07 -8.90 -27.85
C HIS A 728 -2.58 -9.18 -27.80
N GLY A 729 -3.39 -8.24 -27.32
CA GLY A 729 -4.81 -8.44 -27.02
C GLY A 729 -5.72 -7.25 -27.33
N ILE A 730 -7.00 -7.50 -27.11
CA ILE A 730 -8.13 -6.57 -27.26
C ILE A 730 -8.96 -6.64 -25.96
N SER A 731 -9.54 -5.52 -25.56
CA SER A 731 -10.62 -5.47 -24.56
C SER A 731 -11.83 -4.83 -25.19
N ASP A 732 -12.90 -5.61 -25.33
CA ASP A 732 -14.21 -5.19 -25.84
C ASP A 732 -15.18 -5.05 -24.65
N ALA A 733 -15.63 -3.82 -24.36
CA ALA A 733 -16.63 -3.53 -23.33
C ALA A 733 -17.99 -3.21 -23.97
N TYR A 734 -19.00 -3.99 -23.64
CA TYR A 734 -20.39 -3.79 -24.06
C TYR A 734 -21.17 -3.13 -22.92
N LEU A 735 -21.36 -1.81 -23.02
CA LEU A 735 -22.02 -0.99 -22.01
C LEU A 735 -23.54 -0.94 -22.25
N PHE A 736 -24.30 -1.45 -21.30
CA PHE A 736 -25.75 -1.48 -21.26
C PHE A 736 -26.28 -0.42 -20.28
N SER A 737 -27.46 0.10 -20.60
CA SER A 737 -28.06 1.28 -19.98
C SER A 737 -29.59 1.24 -20.12
N SER A 738 -30.34 1.73 -19.14
CA SER A 738 -31.80 1.85 -19.21
C SER A 738 -32.30 3.02 -20.06
N GLY A 739 -31.42 3.96 -20.41
CA GLY A 739 -31.76 5.08 -21.28
C GLY A 739 -30.66 5.41 -22.29
N SER A 740 -30.97 6.32 -23.21
CA SER A 740 -30.01 6.84 -24.19
C SER A 740 -28.80 7.48 -23.52
N LEU A 741 -27.62 7.23 -24.08
CA LEU A 741 -26.35 7.77 -23.60
C LEU A 741 -25.79 8.78 -24.60
N THR A 742 -25.33 9.92 -24.11
CA THR A 742 -24.50 10.85 -24.89
C THR A 742 -23.04 10.44 -24.71
N THR A 743 -22.36 10.07 -25.80
CA THR A 743 -21.02 9.49 -25.77
C THR A 743 -19.99 10.39 -26.43
N ASP A 744 -18.79 10.47 -25.85
CA ASP A 744 -17.63 11.18 -26.40
C ASP A 744 -16.35 10.34 -26.31
N VAL A 745 -15.40 10.56 -27.23
CA VAL A 745 -14.03 10.04 -27.19
C VAL A 745 -13.05 11.15 -27.52
N THR A 746 -12.14 11.44 -26.59
CA THR A 746 -11.11 12.47 -26.74
C THR A 746 -9.71 11.97 -26.39
N ASP A 747 -8.69 12.58 -26.97
CA ASP A 747 -7.28 12.37 -26.61
C ASP A 747 -6.75 13.43 -25.61
N ARG A 748 -7.61 14.38 -25.19
CA ARG A 748 -7.19 15.54 -24.41
C ARG A 748 -7.46 15.37 -22.92
N PHE A 749 -6.42 15.57 -22.12
CA PHE A 749 -6.55 15.82 -20.69
C PHE A 749 -7.22 17.17 -20.41
N PHE A 750 -8.00 17.24 -19.32
CA PHE A 750 -8.58 18.48 -18.78
C PHE A 750 -7.51 19.55 -18.49
N CYS A 751 -6.37 19.14 -17.93
CA CYS A 751 -5.18 19.95 -17.75
C CYS A 751 -4.01 19.21 -18.39
N GLN A 752 -3.24 19.87 -19.25
CA GLN A 752 -2.15 19.23 -19.99
C GLN A 752 -0.92 18.99 -19.09
N PRO A 753 -0.20 17.86 -19.25
CA PRO A 753 0.97 17.52 -18.42
C PRO A 753 2.17 18.42 -18.73
N VAL A 754 2.32 19.53 -18.01
CA VAL A 754 3.45 20.45 -18.16
C VAL A 754 4.70 19.87 -17.47
N SER A 755 5.78 19.71 -18.22
CA SER A 755 7.04 19.18 -17.68
C SER A 755 7.91 20.28 -17.09
N TRP A 756 7.74 20.51 -15.78
CA TRP A 756 8.50 21.52 -15.01
C TRP A 756 9.56 20.90 -14.09
N LEU A 757 9.28 19.76 -13.46
CA LEU A 757 10.15 19.14 -12.46
C LEU A 757 11.25 18.23 -13.04
N ARG A 758 10.96 17.48 -14.10
CA ARG A 758 11.78 16.32 -14.50
C ARG A 758 12.62 16.55 -15.74
N ALA A 759 13.94 16.60 -15.56
CA ALA A 759 14.94 16.66 -16.62
C ALA A 759 15.87 15.42 -16.65
N ASP A 760 16.37 15.05 -17.82
CA ASP A 760 17.41 14.03 -17.98
C ASP A 760 18.83 14.53 -17.58
N GLU A 761 19.83 13.66 -17.71
CA GLU A 761 21.23 14.01 -17.43
C GLU A 761 21.77 15.13 -18.33
N LYS A 762 21.13 15.46 -19.44
CA LYS A 762 21.48 16.58 -20.35
C LYS A 762 20.63 17.83 -20.10
N GLY A 763 19.64 17.79 -19.21
CA GLY A 763 18.75 18.91 -18.89
C GLY A 763 17.50 19.01 -19.78
N LYS A 764 17.27 18.03 -20.67
CA LYS A 764 16.06 17.92 -21.49
C LYS A 764 14.89 17.45 -20.63
N MET A 765 13.74 18.11 -20.75
CA MET A 765 12.55 17.76 -19.96
C MET A 765 11.90 16.47 -20.45
N GLU A 766 11.30 15.74 -19.50
CA GLU A 766 10.43 14.59 -19.79
C GLU A 766 9.24 15.06 -20.65
N THR A 767 8.88 14.32 -21.71
CA THR A 767 7.72 14.62 -22.55
C THR A 767 6.62 13.60 -22.28
N TYR A 768 5.37 14.04 -22.23
CA TYR A 768 4.22 13.22 -21.89
C TYR A 768 3.29 13.09 -23.10
N SER A 769 2.85 11.87 -23.39
CA SER A 769 1.90 11.57 -24.47
C SER A 769 0.45 11.79 -24.02
N ASN A 770 -0.43 12.12 -24.97
CA ASN A 770 -1.87 12.03 -24.76
C ASN A 770 -2.29 10.59 -24.42
N HIS A 771 -3.39 10.45 -23.69
CA HIS A 771 -4.10 9.20 -23.44
C HIS A 771 -5.52 9.33 -24.00
N TRP A 772 -6.26 8.23 -24.09
CA TRP A 772 -7.60 8.21 -24.69
C TRP A 772 -8.66 8.09 -23.60
N HIS A 773 -9.71 8.88 -23.72
CA HIS A 773 -10.77 9.04 -22.73
C HIS A 773 -12.13 8.88 -23.41
N PHE A 774 -12.87 7.84 -23.05
CA PHE A 774 -14.28 7.65 -23.38
C PHE A 774 -15.15 8.07 -22.20
N THR A 775 -16.24 8.78 -22.50
CA THR A 775 -17.27 9.14 -21.52
C THR A 775 -18.65 8.83 -22.10
N ALA A 776 -19.51 8.16 -21.32
CA ALA A 776 -20.94 8.04 -21.60
C ALA A 776 -21.77 8.72 -20.51
N LYS A 777 -22.67 9.64 -20.90
CA LYS A 777 -23.48 10.47 -20.01
C LYS A 777 -24.95 10.11 -20.09
N THR A 778 -25.63 10.07 -18.94
CA THR A 778 -27.09 9.89 -18.86
C THR A 778 -27.83 11.23 -19.01
N ALA A 779 -29.15 11.18 -19.25
CA ALA A 779 -30.03 12.27 -18.84
C ALA A 779 -29.99 12.43 -17.30
N LYS A 780 -30.38 13.59 -16.76
CA LYS A 780 -30.43 13.80 -15.30
C LYS A 780 -31.46 12.89 -14.64
N VAL A 781 -31.04 12.02 -13.72
CA VAL A 781 -31.87 10.98 -13.11
C VAL A 781 -31.36 10.61 -11.72
N ARG A 782 -32.27 10.31 -10.78
CA ARG A 782 -31.95 10.02 -9.37
C ARG A 782 -31.31 8.65 -9.17
N GLN A 783 -31.91 7.62 -9.76
CA GLN A 783 -31.47 6.23 -9.64
C GLN A 783 -31.08 5.72 -11.02
N TYR A 784 -29.92 5.07 -11.10
CA TYR A 784 -29.44 4.54 -12.37
C TYR A 784 -28.68 3.24 -12.20
N ARG A 785 -28.59 2.50 -13.31
CA ARG A 785 -27.86 1.24 -13.39
C ARG A 785 -27.13 1.15 -14.71
N PHE A 786 -25.83 0.87 -14.62
CA PHE A 786 -25.03 0.41 -15.75
C PHE A 786 -24.76 -1.07 -15.59
N ALA A 787 -24.71 -1.78 -16.71
CA ALA A 787 -24.11 -3.10 -16.76
C ALA A 787 -23.09 -3.11 -17.89
N ALA A 788 -21.94 -3.76 -17.70
CA ALA A 788 -20.94 -3.94 -18.73
C ALA A 788 -20.48 -5.39 -18.78
N ILE A 789 -20.60 -6.02 -19.95
CA ILE A 789 -19.91 -7.29 -20.25
C ILE A 789 -18.60 -6.89 -20.92
N VAL A 790 -17.47 -7.29 -20.37
CA VAL A 790 -16.15 -6.96 -20.90
C VAL A 790 -15.41 -8.24 -21.26
N ASP A 791 -15.08 -8.40 -22.54
CA ASP A 791 -14.34 -9.53 -23.08
C ASP A 791 -12.88 -9.11 -23.33
N THR A 792 -11.93 -9.70 -22.61
CA THR A 792 -10.48 -9.46 -22.79
C THR A 792 -9.82 -10.71 -23.35
N HIS A 793 -9.28 -10.62 -24.56
CA HIS A 793 -8.82 -11.77 -25.32
C HIS A 793 -7.62 -11.48 -26.24
N ALA A 794 -7.03 -12.54 -26.82
CA ALA A 794 -5.97 -12.43 -27.80
C ALA A 794 -6.41 -11.64 -29.04
N LYS A 795 -5.52 -10.83 -29.60
CA LYS A 795 -5.78 -10.07 -30.84
C LYS A 795 -5.98 -10.98 -32.07
N THR A 796 -5.52 -12.23 -31.98
CA THR A 796 -5.70 -13.30 -32.98
C THR A 796 -6.94 -14.16 -32.74
N ALA A 797 -7.65 -13.99 -31.62
CA ALA A 797 -8.88 -14.74 -31.37
C ALA A 797 -10.04 -14.16 -32.19
N MET A 798 -10.92 -15.03 -32.67
CA MET A 798 -12.21 -14.60 -33.22
C MET A 798 -13.03 -13.93 -32.10
N PRO A 799 -13.63 -12.74 -32.34
CA PRO A 799 -14.49 -12.09 -31.35
C PRO A 799 -15.61 -13.02 -30.89
N ARG A 800 -15.84 -13.11 -29.58
CA ARG A 800 -16.88 -14.00 -29.05
C ARG A 800 -18.26 -13.45 -29.44
N PRO A 801 -19.14 -14.25 -30.07
CA PRO A 801 -20.45 -13.77 -30.46
C PRO A 801 -21.30 -13.55 -29.20
N MET A 802 -21.66 -12.30 -28.95
CA MET A 802 -22.63 -11.94 -27.93
C MET A 802 -24.04 -11.95 -28.54
N LYS A 803 -24.96 -12.71 -27.93
CA LYS A 803 -26.34 -12.86 -28.40
C LYS A 803 -27.32 -12.61 -27.25
N GLN A 804 -28.51 -12.11 -27.55
CA GLN A 804 -29.59 -12.02 -26.56
C GLN A 804 -30.62 -13.13 -26.79
N GLU A 805 -30.97 -13.84 -25.72
CA GLU A 805 -32.08 -14.78 -25.67
C GLU A 805 -33.41 -14.03 -25.53
N ALA A 806 -34.53 -14.68 -25.86
CA ALA A 806 -35.85 -14.02 -25.96
C ALA A 806 -36.35 -13.43 -24.61
N ASP A 807 -35.85 -13.92 -23.48
CA ASP A 807 -36.19 -13.46 -22.13
C ASP A 807 -35.31 -12.28 -21.64
N GLY A 808 -34.47 -11.74 -22.52
CA GLY A 808 -33.53 -10.65 -22.23
C GLY A 808 -32.14 -11.09 -21.78
N THR A 809 -31.90 -12.37 -21.51
CA THR A 809 -30.60 -12.89 -21.07
C THR A 809 -29.54 -12.74 -22.16
N TRP A 810 -28.34 -12.27 -21.81
CA TRP A 810 -27.20 -12.21 -22.73
C TRP A 810 -26.35 -13.47 -22.63
N GLN A 811 -26.08 -14.10 -23.78
CA GLN A 811 -25.15 -15.21 -23.92
C GLN A 811 -23.79 -14.72 -24.45
N ILE A 812 -22.70 -15.15 -23.78
CA ILE A 812 -21.33 -15.04 -24.30
C ILE A 812 -20.56 -16.34 -23.98
N GLY A 813 -20.19 -17.10 -25.02
CA GLY A 813 -19.68 -18.45 -24.85
C GLY A 813 -20.71 -19.39 -24.19
N GLU A 814 -20.30 -20.05 -23.10
CA GLU A 814 -21.16 -20.91 -22.27
C GLU A 814 -21.99 -20.14 -21.22
N TRP A 815 -21.63 -18.87 -20.97
CA TRP A 815 -22.18 -18.05 -19.90
C TRP A 815 -23.47 -17.35 -20.33
N ARG A 816 -24.39 -17.25 -19.38
CA ARG A 816 -25.63 -16.46 -19.42
C ARG A 816 -25.59 -15.39 -18.36
N ILE A 817 -25.97 -14.19 -18.75
CA ILE A 817 -25.87 -12.97 -17.95
C ILE A 817 -27.21 -12.23 -18.07
N LYS A 818 -28.00 -12.22 -17.00
CA LYS A 818 -29.28 -11.52 -16.90
C LYS A 818 -29.18 -10.45 -15.81
N PHE A 819 -29.67 -9.24 -16.06
CA PHE A 819 -29.57 -8.11 -15.13
C PHE A 819 -30.72 -7.12 -15.31
N ALA A 820 -31.09 -6.44 -14.22
CA ALA A 820 -32.08 -5.36 -14.22
C ALA A 820 -31.41 -4.01 -14.43
N LEU A 821 -31.88 -3.22 -15.41
CA LEU A 821 -31.38 -1.87 -15.72
C LEU A 821 -32.32 -0.74 -15.29
N ASP A 822 -33.62 -1.00 -15.14
CA ASP A 822 -34.56 0.01 -14.66
C ASP A 822 -34.13 0.46 -13.27
N GLY A 823 -33.92 1.76 -13.08
CA GLY A 823 -33.48 2.36 -11.81
C GLY A 823 -34.54 2.30 -10.70
N GLN A 824 -35.82 2.10 -11.04
CA GLN A 824 -36.93 2.07 -10.07
C GLN A 824 -37.13 0.71 -9.39
N GLU A 825 -36.68 -0.38 -10.03
CA GLU A 825 -36.74 -1.73 -9.47
C GLU A 825 -35.59 -2.00 -8.46
N PRO A 826 -35.64 -3.09 -7.68
CA PRO A 826 -34.49 -3.56 -6.92
C PRO A 826 -33.31 -3.96 -7.83
N GLY A 827 -32.07 -3.79 -7.33
CA GLY A 827 -30.88 -4.17 -8.08
C GLY A 827 -30.75 -5.69 -8.14
N ALA A 828 -30.63 -6.25 -9.34
CA ALA A 828 -30.59 -7.69 -9.52
C ALA A 828 -29.78 -8.11 -10.73
N PHE A 829 -29.02 -9.21 -10.58
CA PHE A 829 -28.42 -9.93 -11.68
C PHE A 829 -28.24 -11.42 -11.37
N CYS A 830 -28.15 -12.23 -12.43
CA CYS A 830 -27.82 -13.64 -12.39
C CYS A 830 -26.84 -13.96 -13.53
N VAL A 831 -25.65 -14.40 -13.15
CA VAL A 831 -24.56 -14.82 -14.05
C VAL A 831 -24.34 -16.31 -13.86
N TYR A 832 -24.43 -17.13 -14.91
CA TYR A 832 -24.42 -18.58 -14.75
C TYR A 832 -23.92 -19.35 -15.99
N THR A 833 -23.38 -20.55 -15.78
CA THR A 833 -23.07 -21.51 -16.84
C THR A 833 -24.33 -22.25 -17.30
N ARG A 834 -24.36 -22.74 -18.55
CA ARG A 834 -25.52 -23.47 -19.10
C ARG A 834 -25.97 -24.68 -18.26
N ASP A 835 -25.02 -25.34 -17.59
CA ASP A 835 -25.26 -26.52 -16.75
C ASP A 835 -25.55 -26.18 -15.27
N MET A 836 -25.65 -24.88 -14.93
CA MET A 836 -25.92 -24.36 -13.59
C MET A 836 -24.89 -24.72 -12.51
N ARG A 837 -23.75 -25.33 -12.87
CA ARG A 837 -22.67 -25.67 -11.91
C ARG A 837 -22.06 -24.43 -11.26
N THR A 838 -21.95 -23.35 -12.02
CA THR A 838 -21.42 -22.08 -11.54
C THR A 838 -22.45 -20.98 -11.76
N LYS A 839 -22.81 -20.27 -10.68
CA LYS A 839 -23.84 -19.23 -10.66
C LYS A 839 -23.49 -18.14 -9.64
N VAL A 840 -23.59 -16.87 -10.01
CA VAL A 840 -23.57 -15.72 -9.09
C VAL A 840 -24.88 -14.98 -9.25
N GLU A 841 -25.60 -14.81 -8.14
CA GLU A 841 -26.92 -14.20 -8.10
C GLU A 841 -27.01 -13.16 -7.00
N TYR A 842 -27.48 -11.98 -7.36
CA TYR A 842 -27.71 -10.85 -6.48
C TYR A 842 -29.15 -10.37 -6.66
N GLN A 843 -29.85 -10.14 -5.55
CA GLN A 843 -31.25 -9.69 -5.52
C GLN A 843 -31.44 -8.69 -4.37
N GLY A 844 -30.94 -7.46 -4.52
CA GLY A 844 -31.14 -6.31 -3.62
C GLY A 844 -30.58 -6.41 -2.19
N GLY A 845 -30.17 -7.60 -1.74
CA GLY A 845 -29.71 -7.89 -0.39
C GLY A 845 -28.36 -8.60 -0.41
N ALA A 846 -28.33 -9.90 -0.08
CA ALA A 846 -27.14 -10.74 -0.16
C ALA A 846 -26.77 -11.14 -1.61
N THR A 847 -25.54 -11.64 -1.81
CA THR A 847 -25.10 -12.27 -3.06
C THR A 847 -24.87 -13.75 -2.81
N THR A 848 -25.48 -14.62 -3.61
CA THR A 848 -25.26 -16.07 -3.56
C THR A 848 -24.29 -16.47 -4.65
N VAL A 849 -23.23 -17.20 -4.30
CA VAL A 849 -22.29 -17.81 -5.24
C VAL A 849 -22.40 -19.32 -5.16
N ASN A 850 -22.55 -19.98 -6.30
CA ASN A 850 -22.33 -21.41 -6.51
C ASN A 850 -21.09 -21.57 -7.40
N ASP A 851 -20.10 -22.34 -6.97
CA ASP A 851 -18.83 -22.60 -7.68
C ASP A 851 -18.61 -24.12 -7.69
N ASP A 852 -18.87 -24.76 -8.83
CA ASP A 852 -18.91 -26.23 -9.04
C ASP A 852 -19.67 -27.02 -7.93
N GLY A 853 -20.83 -26.50 -7.51
CA GLY A 853 -21.70 -27.10 -6.50
C GLY A 853 -21.45 -26.65 -5.06
N GLN A 854 -20.41 -25.86 -4.77
CA GLN A 854 -20.24 -25.23 -3.47
C GLN A 854 -21.02 -23.90 -3.41
N GLN A 855 -22.10 -23.88 -2.64
CA GLN A 855 -22.90 -22.67 -2.40
C GLN A 855 -22.37 -21.85 -1.20
N THR A 856 -22.21 -20.54 -1.40
CA THR A 856 -21.80 -19.56 -0.38
C THR A 856 -22.73 -18.35 -0.43
N LEU A 857 -23.25 -17.93 0.73
CA LEU A 857 -24.03 -16.70 0.88
C LEU A 857 -23.12 -15.56 1.38
N LEU A 858 -23.15 -14.41 0.71
CA LEU A 858 -22.32 -13.25 1.00
C LEU A 858 -23.17 -12.07 1.46
N THR A 859 -22.98 -11.68 2.72
CA THR A 859 -23.47 -10.44 3.33
C THR A 859 -22.32 -9.47 3.55
N ASP A 860 -22.62 -8.19 3.71
CA ASP A 860 -21.58 -7.18 3.94
C ASP A 860 -20.78 -7.41 5.24
N VAL A 861 -19.47 -7.20 5.21
CA VAL A 861 -18.56 -7.29 6.37
C VAL A 861 -17.62 -6.07 6.39
N LEU A 862 -17.48 -5.43 7.55
CA LEU A 862 -16.57 -4.29 7.72
C LEU A 862 -15.09 -4.72 7.66
N PRO A 863 -14.20 -3.91 7.06
CA PRO A 863 -12.76 -4.17 7.07
C PRO A 863 -12.17 -3.98 8.48
N LYS A 864 -11.09 -4.72 8.80
CA LYS A 864 -10.30 -4.51 10.01
C LYS A 864 -9.10 -3.61 9.70
N LEU A 865 -9.16 -2.37 10.19
CA LEU A 865 -8.20 -1.31 9.85
C LEU A 865 -7.25 -1.04 11.03
N GLU A 866 -6.03 -0.58 10.73
CA GLU A 866 -5.02 -0.32 11.78
C GLU A 866 -5.23 1.03 12.49
N ILE A 867 -5.80 2.02 11.81
CA ILE A 867 -5.87 3.44 12.21
C ILE A 867 -6.95 4.19 11.44
#